data_AF-S7X137-F1
#
_entry.id   AF-S7X137-F1
#
_cell.length_a   1.000
_cell.length_b   1.000
_cell.length_c   1.000
_cell.angle_alpha   90.00
_cell.angle_beta   90.00
_cell.angle_gamma   90.00
#
_symmetry.space_group_name_H-M   'P 1'
#
loop_
_entity.id
_entity.type
_entity.pdbx_description
1 polymer ?
#
loop_
_entity_poly.entity_id
_entity_poly.type
_entity_poly.pdbx_seq_one_letter_code
_entity_poly.pdbx_strand_id
1 'polypeptide(L)'
;MNKIQHYVQGQWTTGKEEGTPILDAVTGEAFTSIAIEGLDVPEILNYGRTKGGEVLRKMTFQERGNMLKSLALYLTKRKNSFYELSYRTGATKVDSWIDIEGGFGNLFANASLRKLFPNQPYHVEGDAIDLSRGGRFMAHHIMVPKKGVAVHINAFNFPVWGMLEKCAVNWMAGVPAVVLPAPSTSYLAEAVAKEIIASGILPEGALQIINGTVKTILDTVESQDVVTFTGSAKVGRLLKAHPQLIQESVPFTMEADSLNASILGEDAVPGTPEFDLFIKEVRKEMTVKAGQKCTAIRRIIVPQNLVEDVQTALSKALDKITIGDPRLKEVRMGSLVSHQQVQAVRDSVNDLSKEAQIVYGSLDEINTIGADAKKGAFISPILLRSDHPFENTIIHEREAFGPVSTIMPYKNLDEAILLAQMGKGSLVSSIATNDDKIAKEYVINAASHHGRIMVVNRDMAKESTGHGSPLPYLVHGGPGRAGGGEEMGGMRGVKHYLQRTAIQGSPTTITEITGIYQQNAKYKEAPQHPFKYHWEDIQPGMSMKTHRRTFTDTDIINFANVTWDHFYAHTDITSLDGSIFEQRTAHGYFIISAAAGLFVYPNKGPVSANYGLEECRFLRPLYHNDTIYVRLTCKQKVDRDVASAEHPSGIVKWYAEIFDANTDEKVAFATVLTMVQKKQEVLTEMTEDKINDCLYALKEDAKPEWGIMTPQHMIEHLEYTYKIASGEIQDFEIATPSTILDKVHNSLWNYDKFPKNSQFPQLEKETLEPLKHPDLVTAIDKFKAQREKYLEFFKENPEAELKNLVFGELNKYESYLLERKHLNHHFEQFGLL
;
A
#
# COMPACT_ATOMS: atom_id res chain seq x y z
N MET A 1 -40.32 -5.80 1.40
CA MET A 1 -39.06 -5.05 1.39
C MET A 1 -37.93 -6.06 1.51
N ASN A 2 -36.87 -5.94 0.71
CA ASN A 2 -35.75 -6.89 0.79
C ASN A 2 -34.96 -6.63 2.09
N LYS A 3 -34.41 -7.69 2.68
CA LYS A 3 -33.52 -7.60 3.84
C LYS A 3 -32.07 -7.51 3.37
N ILE A 4 -31.28 -6.68 4.04
CA ILE A 4 -29.82 -6.70 3.95
C ILE A 4 -29.33 -8.06 4.44
N GLN A 5 -28.37 -8.65 3.72
CA GLN A 5 -27.79 -9.95 4.06
C GLN A 5 -26.50 -9.79 4.88
N HIS A 6 -26.18 -10.78 5.71
CA HIS A 6 -24.88 -10.96 6.35
C HIS A 6 -24.08 -11.98 5.56
N TYR A 7 -22.75 -11.87 5.57
CA TYR A 7 -21.87 -12.94 5.11
C TYR A 7 -21.10 -13.49 6.29
N VAL A 8 -21.47 -14.69 6.72
CA VAL A 8 -20.99 -15.33 7.94
C VAL A 8 -20.84 -16.83 7.70
N GLN A 9 -19.80 -17.43 8.27
CA GLN A 9 -19.55 -18.88 8.14
C GLN A 9 -19.54 -19.36 6.67
N GLY A 10 -19.03 -18.53 5.76
CA GLY A 10 -18.93 -18.83 4.32
C GLY A 10 -20.25 -18.70 3.54
N GLN A 11 -21.33 -18.20 4.14
CA GLN A 11 -22.66 -18.17 3.53
C GLN A 11 -23.35 -16.80 3.68
N TRP A 12 -24.17 -16.45 2.69
CA TRP A 12 -25.08 -15.30 2.79
C TRP A 12 -26.36 -15.67 3.52
N THR A 13 -26.73 -14.93 4.55
CA THR A 13 -27.93 -15.19 5.37
C THR A 13 -28.63 -13.90 5.81
N THR A 14 -29.81 -14.01 6.41
CA THR A 14 -30.58 -12.90 6.99
C THR A 14 -31.10 -13.27 8.37
N GLY A 15 -31.31 -12.30 9.26
CA GLY A 15 -31.97 -12.55 10.55
C GLY A 15 -33.41 -13.05 10.41
N LYS A 16 -33.87 -13.75 11.46
CA LYS A 16 -35.16 -14.45 11.53
C LYS A 16 -36.34 -13.50 11.71
N GLU A 17 -36.15 -12.34 12.32
CA GLU A 17 -37.18 -11.33 12.57
C GLU A 17 -37.57 -10.55 11.31
N GLU A 18 -38.66 -9.77 11.32
CA GLU A 18 -39.09 -8.96 10.16
C GLU A 18 -38.07 -7.90 9.73
N GLY A 19 -37.32 -7.36 10.70
CA GLY A 19 -36.24 -6.40 10.51
C GLY A 19 -36.65 -4.94 10.67
N THR A 20 -35.69 -4.08 11.02
CA THR A 20 -35.88 -2.64 11.17
C THR A 20 -35.72 -1.94 9.81
N PRO A 21 -36.62 -1.04 9.40
CA PRO A 21 -36.51 -0.34 8.12
C PRO A 21 -35.31 0.61 8.09
N ILE A 22 -34.65 0.66 6.95
CA ILE A 22 -33.61 1.64 6.62
C ILE A 22 -34.17 2.61 5.60
N LEU A 23 -34.00 3.90 5.89
CA LEU A 23 -34.55 5.00 5.12
C LEU A 23 -33.50 5.55 4.15
N ASP A 24 -33.96 5.97 2.97
CA ASP A 24 -33.19 6.84 2.10
C ASP A 24 -33.08 8.22 2.75
N ALA A 25 -31.85 8.71 2.95
CA ALA A 25 -31.61 9.96 3.65
C ALA A 25 -32.13 11.19 2.89
N VAL A 26 -32.34 11.09 1.58
CA VAL A 26 -32.79 12.18 0.71
C VAL A 26 -34.31 12.21 0.63
N THR A 27 -34.97 11.05 0.52
CA THR A 27 -36.43 10.96 0.29
C THR A 27 -37.23 10.60 1.54
N GLY A 28 -36.60 10.04 2.58
CA GLY A 28 -37.26 9.50 3.76
C GLY A 28 -37.96 8.16 3.54
N GLU A 29 -37.91 7.60 2.34
CA GLU A 29 -38.57 6.34 2.01
C GLU A 29 -37.79 5.13 2.55
N ALA A 30 -38.50 4.19 3.17
CA ALA A 30 -37.92 2.91 3.55
C ALA A 30 -37.74 2.03 2.29
N PHE A 31 -36.52 1.60 2.01
CA PHE A 31 -36.21 0.83 0.78
C PHE A 31 -35.64 -0.57 1.07
N THR A 32 -35.07 -0.78 2.25
CA THR A 32 -34.53 -2.06 2.72
C THR A 32 -34.72 -2.19 4.23
N SER A 33 -34.55 -3.38 4.79
CA SER A 33 -34.58 -3.59 6.25
C SER A 33 -33.39 -4.43 6.74
N ILE A 34 -33.15 -4.40 8.05
CA ILE A 34 -32.04 -5.09 8.71
C ILE A 34 -32.57 -6.00 9.81
N ALA A 35 -32.16 -7.27 9.79
CA ALA A 35 -32.60 -8.31 10.72
C ALA A 35 -31.38 -9.13 11.14
N ILE A 36 -31.12 -9.29 12.44
CA ILE A 36 -29.92 -9.90 13.02
C ILE A 36 -30.21 -11.10 13.95
N GLU A 37 -31.47 -11.40 14.25
CA GLU A 37 -31.81 -12.47 15.19
C GLU A 37 -31.42 -13.84 14.63
N GLY A 38 -30.77 -14.66 15.45
CA GLY A 38 -30.39 -16.03 15.12
C GLY A 38 -28.97 -16.20 14.56
N LEU A 39 -28.16 -15.14 14.54
CA LEU A 39 -26.73 -15.25 14.23
C LEU A 39 -25.94 -15.88 15.38
N ASP A 40 -25.15 -16.90 15.10
CA ASP A 40 -24.25 -17.55 16.05
C ASP A 40 -22.91 -16.81 16.09
N VAL A 41 -22.82 -15.78 16.93
CA VAL A 41 -21.64 -14.92 17.08
C VAL A 41 -20.38 -15.71 17.47
N PRO A 42 -20.40 -16.59 18.49
CA PRO A 42 -19.23 -17.40 18.83
C PRO A 42 -18.68 -18.18 17.62
N GLU A 43 -19.56 -18.84 16.85
CA GLU A 43 -19.12 -19.60 15.69
C GLU A 43 -18.65 -18.69 14.54
N ILE A 44 -19.24 -17.51 14.37
CA ILE A 44 -18.73 -16.51 13.41
C ILE A 44 -17.28 -16.14 13.73
N LEU A 45 -16.97 -15.82 15.00
CA LEU A 45 -15.59 -15.48 15.37
C LEU A 45 -14.65 -16.68 15.17
N ASN A 46 -15.04 -17.87 15.65
CA ASN A 46 -14.27 -19.11 15.51
C ASN A 46 -13.98 -19.46 14.05
N TYR A 47 -14.98 -19.33 13.17
CA TYR A 47 -14.84 -19.59 11.75
C TYR A 47 -13.78 -18.68 11.10
N GLY A 48 -13.75 -17.40 11.47
CA GLY A 48 -12.69 -16.49 11.05
C GLY A 48 -11.31 -16.98 11.51
N ARG A 49 -11.17 -17.32 12.79
CA ARG A 49 -9.89 -17.77 13.39
C ARG A 49 -9.32 -19.03 12.72
N THR A 50 -10.19 -20.00 12.41
CA THR A 50 -9.83 -21.36 11.97
C THR A 50 -9.86 -21.56 10.45
N LYS A 51 -10.70 -20.84 9.70
CA LYS A 51 -10.75 -20.94 8.23
C LYS A 51 -9.92 -19.85 7.56
N GLY A 52 -10.31 -18.59 7.74
CA GLY A 52 -9.63 -17.46 7.10
C GLY A 52 -8.21 -17.27 7.61
N GLY A 53 -8.07 -17.27 8.95
CA GLY A 53 -6.78 -17.01 9.59
C GLY A 53 -5.72 -18.06 9.27
N GLU A 54 -6.07 -19.34 9.16
CA GLU A 54 -5.08 -20.39 8.87
C GLU A 54 -4.41 -20.23 7.50
N VAL A 55 -5.17 -19.80 6.50
CA VAL A 55 -4.65 -19.57 5.14
C VAL A 55 -3.84 -18.27 5.11
N LEU A 56 -4.41 -17.17 5.62
CA LEU A 56 -3.76 -15.85 5.60
C LEU A 56 -2.40 -15.83 6.32
N ARG A 57 -2.27 -16.56 7.43
CA ARG A 57 -1.02 -16.62 8.21
C ARG A 57 0.09 -17.43 7.54
N LYS A 58 -0.26 -18.35 6.63
CA LYS A 58 0.73 -19.13 5.85
C LYS A 58 1.27 -18.32 4.67
N MET A 59 0.46 -17.40 4.14
CA MET A 59 0.89 -16.51 3.06
C MET A 59 2.03 -15.59 3.52
N THR A 60 2.89 -15.18 2.62
CA THR A 60 3.89 -14.14 2.88
C THR A 60 3.29 -12.75 2.77
N PHE A 61 3.97 -11.73 3.31
CA PHE A 61 3.56 -10.33 3.07
C PHE A 61 3.49 -9.98 1.57
N GLN A 62 4.32 -10.60 0.71
CA GLN A 62 4.28 -10.36 -0.73
C GLN A 62 2.98 -10.88 -1.35
N GLU A 63 2.61 -12.12 -1.01
CA GLU A 63 1.38 -12.75 -1.49
C GLU A 63 0.15 -11.98 -1.01
N ARG A 64 0.11 -11.58 0.27
CA ARG A 64 -0.99 -10.77 0.81
C ARG A 64 -1.07 -9.40 0.13
N GLY A 65 0.06 -8.74 -0.10
CA GLY A 65 0.09 -7.48 -0.83
C GLY A 65 -0.41 -7.60 -2.28
N ASN A 66 -0.04 -8.67 -2.98
CA ASN A 66 -0.53 -8.94 -4.34
C ASN A 66 -2.03 -9.30 -4.36
N MET A 67 -2.52 -10.05 -3.36
CA MET A 67 -3.94 -10.30 -3.14
C MET A 67 -4.73 -8.99 -2.98
N LEU A 68 -4.26 -8.06 -2.16
CA LEU A 68 -4.87 -6.73 -1.99
C LEU A 68 -4.88 -5.91 -3.30
N LYS A 69 -3.79 -5.95 -4.07
CA LYS A 69 -3.69 -5.28 -5.38
C LYS A 69 -4.72 -5.83 -6.37
N SER A 70 -4.85 -7.15 -6.44
CA SER A 70 -5.82 -7.82 -7.31
C SER A 70 -7.25 -7.44 -6.92
N LEU A 71 -7.55 -7.40 -5.62
CA LEU A 71 -8.88 -7.01 -5.13
C LEU A 71 -9.20 -5.55 -5.47
N ALA A 72 -8.24 -4.64 -5.29
CA ALA A 72 -8.41 -3.23 -5.61
C ALA A 72 -8.74 -3.02 -7.10
N LEU A 73 -8.03 -3.72 -8.00
CA LEU A 73 -8.30 -3.70 -9.43
C LEU A 73 -9.69 -4.26 -9.79
N TYR A 74 -10.10 -5.35 -9.11
CA TYR A 74 -11.40 -5.97 -9.32
C TYR A 74 -12.55 -5.02 -8.95
N LEU A 75 -12.47 -4.37 -7.78
CA LEU A 75 -13.50 -3.46 -7.28
C LEU A 75 -13.57 -2.16 -8.10
N THR A 76 -12.41 -1.61 -8.50
CA THR A 76 -12.36 -0.38 -9.29
C THR A 76 -13.13 -0.51 -10.61
N LYS A 77 -13.11 -1.69 -11.25
CA LYS A 77 -13.86 -1.96 -12.48
C LYS A 77 -15.39 -1.97 -12.29
N ARG A 78 -15.86 -2.09 -11.04
CA ARG A 78 -17.30 -2.22 -10.69
C ARG A 78 -17.84 -1.03 -9.91
N LYS A 79 -17.03 0.02 -9.73
CA LYS A 79 -17.36 1.17 -8.86
C LYS A 79 -18.68 1.87 -9.18
N ASN A 80 -19.13 1.86 -10.43
CA ASN A 80 -20.29 2.62 -10.88
C ASN A 80 -21.59 2.24 -10.17
N SER A 81 -21.82 0.95 -9.87
CA SER A 81 -23.03 0.50 -9.18
C SER A 81 -23.10 1.00 -7.72
N PHE A 82 -21.95 1.20 -7.08
CA PHE A 82 -21.87 1.68 -5.70
C PHE A 82 -22.27 3.15 -5.56
N TYR A 83 -22.03 3.98 -6.57
CA TYR A 83 -22.43 5.39 -6.55
C TYR A 83 -23.94 5.57 -6.46
N GLU A 84 -24.70 4.82 -7.26
CA GLU A 84 -26.16 4.89 -7.24
C GLU A 84 -26.76 4.55 -5.87
N LEU A 85 -26.14 3.58 -5.19
CA LEU A 85 -26.52 3.20 -3.84
C LEU A 85 -26.07 4.25 -2.81
N SER A 86 -24.88 4.82 -2.99
CA SER A 86 -24.29 5.84 -2.10
C SER A 86 -25.10 7.13 -2.05
N TYR A 87 -25.80 7.53 -3.12
CA TYR A 87 -26.68 8.70 -3.08
C TYR A 87 -27.77 8.62 -2.01
N ARG A 88 -28.21 7.40 -1.65
CA ARG A 88 -29.19 7.18 -0.57
C ARG A 88 -28.65 7.52 0.83
N THR A 89 -27.32 7.66 0.97
CA THR A 89 -26.68 8.13 2.20
C THR A 89 -26.74 9.64 2.37
N GLY A 90 -27.22 10.36 1.33
CA GLY A 90 -27.17 11.82 1.27
C GLY A 90 -25.86 12.38 0.69
N ALA A 91 -24.88 11.54 0.35
CA ALA A 91 -23.60 11.97 -0.21
C ALA A 91 -23.73 12.41 -1.67
N THR A 92 -23.12 13.54 -2.04
CA THR A 92 -22.93 13.92 -3.46
C THR A 92 -21.95 12.98 -4.16
N LYS A 93 -21.84 13.05 -5.49
CA LYS A 93 -20.86 12.22 -6.23
C LYS A 93 -19.42 12.38 -5.72
N VAL A 94 -19.00 13.60 -5.37
CA VAL A 94 -17.66 13.87 -4.84
C VAL A 94 -17.51 13.28 -3.44
N ASP A 95 -18.53 13.39 -2.61
CA ASP A 95 -18.56 12.80 -1.26
C ASP A 95 -18.51 11.27 -1.30
N SER A 96 -19.26 10.66 -2.24
CA SER A 96 -19.24 9.22 -2.50
C SER A 96 -17.90 8.76 -3.06
N TRP A 97 -17.23 9.58 -3.88
CA TRP A 97 -15.89 9.28 -4.39
C TRP A 97 -14.88 9.13 -3.25
N ILE A 98 -14.95 9.99 -2.22
CA ILE A 98 -14.08 9.89 -1.04
C ILE A 98 -14.30 8.56 -0.30
N ASP A 99 -15.54 8.12 -0.11
CA ASP A 99 -15.85 6.86 0.58
C ASP A 99 -15.48 5.63 -0.26
N ILE A 100 -15.94 5.58 -1.52
CA ILE A 100 -15.80 4.41 -2.39
C ILE A 100 -14.36 4.28 -2.89
N GLU A 101 -13.87 5.29 -3.60
CA GLU A 101 -12.55 5.23 -4.23
C GLU A 101 -11.44 5.46 -3.22
N GLY A 102 -11.68 6.22 -2.15
CA GLY A 102 -10.76 6.27 -1.01
C GLY A 102 -10.62 4.91 -0.31
N GLY A 103 -11.71 4.15 -0.18
CA GLY A 103 -11.67 2.76 0.31
C GLY A 103 -10.85 1.83 -0.59
N PHE A 104 -11.04 1.92 -1.91
CA PHE A 104 -10.24 1.12 -2.86
C PHE A 104 -8.77 1.56 -2.89
N GLY A 105 -8.51 2.86 -2.73
CA GLY A 105 -7.17 3.42 -2.59
C GLY A 105 -6.40 2.84 -1.40
N ASN A 106 -7.08 2.56 -0.27
CA ASN A 106 -6.46 1.89 0.89
C ASN A 106 -5.94 0.49 0.55
N LEU A 107 -6.63 -0.28 -0.29
CA LEU A 107 -6.15 -1.58 -0.76
C LEU A 107 -4.88 -1.43 -1.59
N PHE A 108 -4.81 -0.46 -2.51
CA PHE A 108 -3.60 -0.19 -3.29
C PHE A 108 -2.43 0.27 -2.42
N ALA A 109 -2.70 1.18 -1.47
CA ALA A 109 -1.67 1.70 -0.59
C ALA A 109 -1.09 0.59 0.29
N ASN A 110 -1.93 -0.24 0.93
CA ASN A 110 -1.45 -1.38 1.72
C ASN A 110 -0.78 -2.45 0.85
N ALA A 111 -1.28 -2.71 -0.35
CA ALA A 111 -0.61 -3.61 -1.30
C ALA A 111 0.82 -3.17 -1.59
N SER A 112 1.08 -1.86 -1.70
CA SER A 112 2.41 -1.31 -1.94
C SER A 112 3.36 -1.48 -0.74
N LEU A 113 2.83 -1.53 0.50
CA LEU A 113 3.63 -1.73 1.71
C LEU A 113 4.36 -3.07 1.72
N ARG A 114 3.92 -4.06 0.93
CA ARG A 114 4.64 -5.34 0.78
C ARG A 114 6.12 -5.16 0.50
N LYS A 115 6.50 -4.10 -0.23
CA LYS A 115 7.91 -3.78 -0.57
C LYS A 115 8.76 -3.48 0.66
N LEU A 116 8.13 -3.10 1.77
CA LEU A 116 8.78 -2.80 3.05
C LEU A 116 8.79 -4.01 4.00
N PHE A 117 8.17 -5.13 3.59
CA PHE A 117 8.13 -6.37 4.37
C PHE A 117 8.96 -7.47 3.70
N PRO A 118 9.50 -8.44 4.47
CA PRO A 118 10.20 -9.58 3.89
C PRO A 118 9.25 -10.48 3.09
N ASN A 119 9.79 -11.32 2.20
CA ASN A 119 9.02 -12.42 1.59
C ASN A 119 8.91 -13.61 2.56
N GLN A 120 8.28 -13.36 3.70
CA GLN A 120 8.05 -14.30 4.80
C GLN A 120 6.65 -14.06 5.40
N PRO A 121 6.08 -15.03 6.16
CA PRO A 121 4.79 -14.84 6.82
C PRO A 121 4.85 -13.93 8.05
N TYR A 122 6.05 -13.66 8.59
CA TYR A 122 6.31 -12.77 9.74
C TYR A 122 7.36 -11.71 9.40
N HIS A 123 7.43 -10.68 10.23
CA HIS A 123 8.32 -9.53 10.06
C HIS A 123 9.44 -9.54 11.09
N VAL A 124 10.62 -9.08 10.71
CA VAL A 124 11.78 -8.89 11.60
C VAL A 124 11.92 -7.39 11.81
N GLU A 125 11.88 -6.93 13.06
CA GLU A 125 11.79 -5.51 13.40
C GLU A 125 13.07 -4.97 14.03
N GLY A 126 13.53 -3.84 13.51
CA GLY A 126 14.68 -3.11 14.03
C GLY A 126 16.00 -3.83 13.77
N ASP A 127 17.01 -3.44 14.53
CA ASP A 127 18.35 -4.01 14.45
C ASP A 127 18.57 -5.11 15.50
N ALA A 128 19.52 -5.99 15.19
CA ALA A 128 20.06 -6.97 16.13
C ALA A 128 20.71 -6.32 17.36
N ILE A 129 20.54 -6.93 18.53
CA ILE A 129 21.08 -6.46 19.81
C ILE A 129 22.08 -7.47 20.33
N ASP A 130 23.36 -7.09 20.44
CA ASP A 130 24.36 -7.94 21.12
C ASP A 130 24.15 -7.89 22.64
N LEU A 131 24.10 -9.07 23.27
CA LEU A 131 23.90 -9.24 24.71
C LEU A 131 25.13 -9.87 25.38
N SER A 132 26.24 -10.02 24.66
CA SER A 132 27.40 -10.77 25.16
C SER A 132 28.74 -10.14 24.79
N ARG A 133 29.73 -10.30 25.68
CA ARG A 133 31.11 -10.01 25.32
C ARG A 133 31.59 -11.08 24.33
N GLY A 134 31.85 -10.68 23.09
CA GLY A 134 32.29 -11.55 22.01
C GLY A 134 31.19 -12.03 21.05
N GLY A 135 29.96 -11.49 21.15
CA GLY A 135 28.92 -11.65 20.13
C GLY A 135 28.42 -13.08 19.92
N ARG A 136 28.29 -13.88 20.98
CA ARG A 136 27.81 -15.29 20.94
C ARG A 136 26.39 -15.46 21.45
N PHE A 137 25.84 -14.46 22.12
CA PHE A 137 24.46 -14.41 22.57
C PHE A 137 23.88 -13.03 22.27
N MET A 138 22.73 -13.01 21.60
CA MET A 138 22.12 -11.80 21.08
C MET A 138 20.59 -11.89 21.11
N ALA A 139 19.94 -10.77 20.83
CA ALA A 139 18.50 -10.68 20.68
C ALA A 139 18.09 -10.02 19.36
N HIS A 140 16.85 -10.29 18.96
CA HIS A 140 16.17 -9.57 17.89
C HIS A 140 14.66 -9.52 18.21
N HIS A 141 13.95 -8.55 17.65
CA HIS A 141 12.48 -8.56 17.65
C HIS A 141 11.94 -9.15 16.35
N ILE A 142 10.93 -10.02 16.49
CA ILE A 142 10.08 -10.46 15.39
C ILE A 142 8.64 -10.05 15.67
N MET A 143 7.83 -9.99 14.61
CA MET A 143 6.41 -9.73 14.67
C MET A 143 5.66 -10.76 13.83
N VAL A 144 4.88 -11.60 14.49
CA VAL A 144 4.12 -12.68 13.86
C VAL A 144 2.62 -12.33 13.80
N PRO A 145 1.86 -12.77 12.77
CA PRO A 145 0.42 -12.57 12.74
C PRO A 145 -0.27 -13.11 13.99
N LYS A 146 -1.18 -12.31 14.59
CA LYS A 146 -2.01 -12.80 15.70
C LYS A 146 -2.91 -13.96 15.23
N LYS A 147 -3.22 -14.88 16.14
CA LYS A 147 -4.02 -16.07 15.82
C LYS A 147 -5.54 -15.89 15.98
N GLY A 148 -6.01 -14.67 16.25
CA GLY A 148 -7.42 -14.33 16.38
C GLY A 148 -8.06 -13.76 15.12
N VAL A 149 -9.15 -13.02 15.33
CA VAL A 149 -9.88 -12.21 14.34
C VAL A 149 -9.80 -10.71 14.67
N ALA A 150 -9.89 -9.88 13.65
CA ALA A 150 -10.08 -8.44 13.78
C ALA A 150 -11.58 -8.12 13.75
N VAL A 151 -12.13 -7.63 14.87
CA VAL A 151 -13.53 -7.19 14.96
C VAL A 151 -13.58 -5.68 14.73
N HIS A 152 -14.20 -5.26 13.63
CA HIS A 152 -14.31 -3.85 13.25
C HIS A 152 -15.74 -3.36 13.47
N ILE A 153 -15.96 -2.52 14.48
CA ILE A 153 -17.25 -1.87 14.74
C ILE A 153 -17.18 -0.46 14.15
N ASN A 154 -17.85 -0.26 13.02
CA ASN A 154 -17.65 0.93 12.18
C ASN A 154 -18.79 1.96 12.32
N ALA A 155 -18.46 3.23 12.12
CA ALA A 155 -19.42 4.32 12.09
C ALA A 155 -20.20 4.38 10.75
N PHE A 156 -21.23 5.23 10.72
CA PHE A 156 -22.14 5.36 9.58
C PHE A 156 -21.61 6.20 8.42
N ASN A 157 -20.62 7.06 8.67
CA ASN A 157 -20.19 8.09 7.72
C ASN A 157 -19.45 7.53 6.51
N PHE A 158 -18.67 6.46 6.71
CA PHE A 158 -17.81 5.84 5.69
C PHE A 158 -17.99 4.32 5.66
N PRO A 159 -19.13 3.81 5.14
CA PRO A 159 -19.38 2.37 5.08
C PRO A 159 -18.38 1.61 4.20
N VAL A 160 -17.80 2.23 3.17
CA VAL A 160 -16.79 1.59 2.31
C VAL A 160 -15.38 1.88 2.81
N TRP A 161 -15.03 3.16 2.98
CA TRP A 161 -13.70 3.57 3.42
C TRP A 161 -13.38 3.03 4.80
N GLY A 162 -14.28 3.16 5.78
CA GLY A 162 -14.05 2.68 7.15
C GLY A 162 -13.97 1.15 7.25
N MET A 163 -14.60 0.42 6.32
CA MET A 163 -14.39 -1.02 6.21
C MET A 163 -13.00 -1.32 5.63
N LEU A 164 -12.66 -0.72 4.49
CA LEU A 164 -11.48 -1.09 3.71
C LEU A 164 -10.17 -0.51 4.25
N GLU A 165 -10.19 0.62 4.94
CA GLU A 165 -8.99 1.16 5.61
C GLU A 165 -8.50 0.22 6.71
N LYS A 166 -9.42 -0.38 7.49
CA LYS A 166 -9.09 -1.40 8.50
C LYS A 166 -8.79 -2.75 7.88
N CYS A 167 -9.69 -3.25 7.02
CA CYS A 167 -9.59 -4.56 6.37
C CYS A 167 -8.26 -4.74 5.62
N ALA A 168 -7.84 -3.72 4.87
CA ALA A 168 -6.59 -3.76 4.13
C ALA A 168 -5.38 -3.99 5.04
N VAL A 169 -5.40 -3.42 6.25
CA VAL A 169 -4.30 -3.49 7.22
C VAL A 169 -4.25 -4.85 7.90
N ASN A 170 -5.37 -5.38 8.43
CA ASN A 170 -5.35 -6.70 9.07
C ASN A 170 -5.11 -7.83 8.05
N TRP A 171 -5.62 -7.72 6.82
CA TRP A 171 -5.30 -8.68 5.77
C TRP A 171 -3.83 -8.61 5.40
N MET A 172 -3.21 -7.42 5.32
CA MET A 172 -1.76 -7.31 5.12
C MET A 172 -0.98 -7.99 6.25
N ALA A 173 -1.48 -7.90 7.49
CA ALA A 173 -0.91 -8.56 8.67
C ALA A 173 -1.20 -10.07 8.76
N GLY A 174 -2.06 -10.62 7.91
CA GLY A 174 -2.44 -12.04 7.95
C GLY A 174 -3.52 -12.39 8.98
N VAL A 175 -4.37 -11.43 9.35
CA VAL A 175 -5.47 -11.59 10.32
C VAL A 175 -6.82 -11.47 9.57
N PRO A 176 -7.80 -12.36 9.79
CA PRO A 176 -9.15 -12.29 9.19
C PRO A 176 -10.03 -11.23 9.89
N ALA A 177 -11.06 -10.73 9.20
CA ALA A 177 -11.93 -9.66 9.68
C ALA A 177 -13.39 -10.09 9.88
N VAL A 178 -14.02 -9.57 10.95
CA VAL A 178 -15.48 -9.55 11.16
C VAL A 178 -15.92 -8.09 11.29
N VAL A 179 -16.62 -7.59 10.27
CA VAL A 179 -17.00 -6.17 10.15
C VAL A 179 -18.46 -5.98 10.54
N LEU A 180 -18.71 -5.00 11.41
CA LEU A 180 -20.03 -4.56 11.85
C LEU A 180 -20.22 -3.11 11.40
N PRO A 181 -20.65 -2.86 10.14
CA PRO A 181 -20.98 -1.51 9.69
C PRO A 181 -22.22 -0.99 10.41
N ALA A 182 -22.27 0.33 10.64
CA ALA A 182 -23.44 0.94 11.26
C ALA A 182 -24.72 0.67 10.45
N PRO A 183 -25.86 0.35 11.11
CA PRO A 183 -27.09 -0.05 10.42
C PRO A 183 -27.60 0.93 9.37
N SER A 184 -27.43 2.24 9.57
CA SER A 184 -28.00 3.27 8.70
C SER A 184 -27.39 3.31 7.29
N THR A 185 -26.18 2.79 7.10
CA THR A 185 -25.46 2.81 5.81
C THR A 185 -24.84 1.46 5.44
N SER A 186 -25.17 0.40 6.18
CA SER A 186 -24.62 -0.95 6.02
C SER A 186 -24.91 -1.56 4.64
N TYR A 187 -26.00 -1.16 3.98
CA TYR A 187 -26.34 -1.62 2.62
C TYR A 187 -25.22 -1.35 1.59
N LEU A 188 -24.48 -0.26 1.76
CA LEU A 188 -23.38 0.06 0.84
C LEU A 188 -22.15 -0.80 1.14
N ALA A 189 -21.86 -1.05 2.42
CA ALA A 189 -20.81 -1.99 2.83
C ALA A 189 -21.13 -3.42 2.38
N GLU A 190 -22.38 -3.87 2.51
CA GLU A 190 -22.87 -5.15 2.00
C GLU A 190 -22.65 -5.28 0.49
N ALA A 191 -23.03 -4.27 -0.29
CA ALA A 191 -22.86 -4.29 -1.75
C ALA A 191 -21.40 -4.46 -2.17
N VAL A 192 -20.47 -3.77 -1.49
CA VAL A 192 -19.03 -3.94 -1.72
C VAL A 192 -18.56 -5.31 -1.26
N ALA A 193 -19.01 -5.79 -0.09
CA ALA A 193 -18.66 -7.12 0.42
C ALA A 193 -19.12 -8.25 -0.53
N LYS A 194 -20.29 -8.12 -1.17
CA LYS A 194 -20.76 -9.06 -2.21
C LYS A 194 -19.76 -9.20 -3.34
N GLU A 195 -19.24 -8.07 -3.84
CA GLU A 195 -18.22 -8.10 -4.90
C GLU A 195 -16.88 -8.64 -4.41
N ILE A 196 -16.49 -8.36 -3.16
CA ILE A 196 -15.28 -8.95 -2.56
C ILE A 196 -15.40 -10.48 -2.51
N ILE A 197 -16.51 -11.02 -1.99
CA ILE A 197 -16.73 -12.45 -1.88
C ILE A 197 -16.86 -13.11 -3.26
N ALA A 198 -17.62 -12.51 -4.18
CA ALA A 198 -17.81 -13.02 -5.54
C ALA A 198 -16.51 -13.07 -6.35
N SER A 199 -15.50 -12.24 -6.00
CA SER A 199 -14.21 -12.24 -6.69
C SER A 199 -13.39 -13.53 -6.49
N GLY A 200 -13.60 -14.25 -5.39
CA GLY A 200 -12.78 -15.41 -5.01
C GLY A 200 -11.31 -15.08 -4.70
N ILE A 201 -10.95 -13.80 -4.59
CA ILE A 201 -9.55 -13.36 -4.39
C ILE A 201 -9.12 -13.57 -2.94
N LEU A 202 -10.01 -13.33 -1.98
CA LEU A 202 -9.74 -13.57 -0.57
C LEU A 202 -10.02 -15.04 -0.22
N PRO A 203 -9.23 -15.65 0.68
CA PRO A 203 -9.58 -16.95 1.25
C PRO A 203 -10.94 -16.93 1.94
N GLU A 204 -11.65 -18.06 1.90
CA GLU A 204 -12.89 -18.24 2.66
C GLU A 204 -12.66 -17.98 4.17
N GLY A 205 -13.57 -17.22 4.79
CA GLY A 205 -13.44 -16.79 6.18
C GLY A 205 -12.50 -15.60 6.43
N ALA A 206 -11.80 -15.07 5.42
CA ALA A 206 -10.96 -13.87 5.58
C ALA A 206 -11.77 -12.59 5.81
N LEU A 207 -12.99 -12.53 5.28
CA LEU A 207 -13.96 -11.46 5.51
C LEU A 207 -15.29 -12.08 5.95
N GLN A 208 -15.85 -11.55 7.02
CA GLN A 208 -17.24 -11.74 7.42
C GLN A 208 -17.85 -10.37 7.70
N ILE A 209 -19.14 -10.20 7.39
CA ILE A 209 -19.85 -8.94 7.61
C ILE A 209 -21.18 -9.21 8.31
N ILE A 210 -21.40 -8.52 9.42
CA ILE A 210 -22.67 -8.53 10.14
C ILE A 210 -23.27 -7.13 10.04
N ASN A 211 -24.13 -6.94 9.04
CA ASN A 211 -24.87 -5.71 8.88
C ASN A 211 -25.91 -5.55 9.99
N GLY A 212 -25.55 -4.88 11.09
CA GLY A 212 -26.46 -4.58 12.19
C GLY A 212 -25.78 -4.46 13.55
N THR A 213 -26.54 -4.09 14.58
CA THR A 213 -26.00 -3.92 15.93
C THR A 213 -26.12 -5.20 16.75
N VAL A 214 -25.03 -5.95 16.85
CA VAL A 214 -24.94 -7.16 17.68
C VAL A 214 -24.36 -6.82 19.05
N LYS A 215 -25.19 -6.90 20.10
CA LYS A 215 -24.78 -6.54 21.48
C LYS A 215 -23.79 -7.53 22.10
N THR A 216 -23.80 -8.78 21.64
CA THR A 216 -23.00 -9.89 22.16
C THR A 216 -21.70 -10.11 21.40
N ILE A 217 -21.33 -9.21 20.47
CA ILE A 217 -20.13 -9.36 19.62
C ILE A 217 -18.83 -9.49 20.43
N LEU A 218 -18.79 -8.89 21.62
CA LEU A 218 -17.64 -8.92 22.51
C LEU A 218 -17.68 -10.06 23.55
N ASP A 219 -18.74 -10.86 23.61
CA ASP A 219 -18.91 -11.84 24.70
C ASP A 219 -17.93 -13.01 24.59
N THR A 220 -17.40 -13.27 23.38
CA THR A 220 -16.55 -14.43 23.07
C THR A 220 -15.29 -14.05 22.27
N VAL A 221 -14.87 -12.79 22.39
CA VAL A 221 -13.53 -12.39 21.94
C VAL A 221 -12.47 -12.97 22.87
N GLU A 222 -11.31 -13.28 22.32
CA GLU A 222 -10.18 -13.94 22.98
C GLU A 222 -8.93 -13.07 22.95
N SER A 223 -7.93 -13.37 23.80
CA SER A 223 -6.66 -12.60 23.90
C SER A 223 -5.87 -12.42 22.60
N GLN A 224 -6.13 -13.21 21.55
CA GLN A 224 -5.50 -13.09 20.23
C GLN A 224 -6.30 -12.27 19.22
N ASP A 225 -7.53 -11.88 19.55
CA ASP A 225 -8.34 -11.01 18.72
C ASP A 225 -7.86 -9.55 18.84
N VAL A 226 -8.34 -8.71 17.94
CA VAL A 226 -8.18 -7.25 18.01
C VAL A 226 -9.53 -6.61 17.76
N VAL A 227 -9.94 -5.68 18.61
CA VAL A 227 -11.19 -4.94 18.44
C VAL A 227 -10.86 -3.50 18.08
N THR A 228 -11.44 -3.00 17.00
CA THR A 228 -11.34 -1.60 16.60
C THR A 228 -12.73 -0.99 16.51
N PHE A 229 -12.94 0.13 17.17
CA PHE A 229 -14.20 0.85 17.21
C PHE A 229 -14.05 2.25 16.64
N THR A 230 -14.95 2.63 15.73
CA THR A 230 -15.16 4.02 15.31
C THR A 230 -16.60 4.42 15.62
N GLY A 231 -16.79 5.50 16.37
CA GLY A 231 -18.13 6.03 16.69
C GLY A 231 -18.11 7.01 17.85
N SER A 232 -19.23 7.17 18.56
CA SER A 232 -19.27 8.15 19.65
C SER A 232 -18.39 7.78 20.83
N ALA A 233 -17.81 8.77 21.50
CA ALA A 233 -16.95 8.56 22.67
C ALA A 233 -17.69 7.87 23.81
N LYS A 234 -19.01 8.11 23.94
CA LYS A 234 -19.87 7.43 24.93
C LYS A 234 -19.94 5.92 24.69
N VAL A 235 -20.23 5.51 23.46
CA VAL A 235 -20.34 4.08 23.10
C VAL A 235 -18.97 3.42 23.16
N GLY A 236 -17.92 4.07 22.65
CA GLY A 236 -16.56 3.55 22.71
C GLY A 236 -16.09 3.27 24.13
N ARG A 237 -16.37 4.16 25.10
CA ARG A 237 -16.06 3.93 26.52
C ARG A 237 -16.83 2.75 27.13
N LEU A 238 -18.10 2.58 26.76
CA LEU A 238 -18.90 1.43 27.21
C LEU A 238 -18.32 0.11 26.69
N LEU A 239 -17.97 0.06 25.40
CA LEU A 239 -17.35 -1.11 24.79
C LEU A 239 -15.96 -1.38 25.38
N LYS A 240 -15.12 -0.36 25.56
CA LYS A 240 -13.79 -0.49 26.16
C LYS A 240 -13.83 -1.05 27.59
N ALA A 241 -14.92 -0.79 28.32
CA ALA A 241 -15.16 -1.29 29.67
C ALA A 241 -15.79 -2.69 29.71
N HIS A 242 -15.96 -3.37 28.56
CA HIS A 242 -16.59 -4.68 28.50
C HIS A 242 -15.79 -5.72 29.31
N PRO A 243 -16.42 -6.51 30.20
CA PRO A 243 -15.71 -7.45 31.08
C PRO A 243 -14.82 -8.44 30.34
N GLN A 244 -15.30 -8.97 29.20
CA GLN A 244 -14.53 -9.92 28.39
C GLN A 244 -13.24 -9.30 27.83
N LEU A 245 -13.25 -8.03 27.39
CA LEU A 245 -12.04 -7.37 26.89
C LEU A 245 -10.99 -7.22 27.98
N ILE A 246 -11.43 -6.89 29.20
CA ILE A 246 -10.57 -6.72 30.36
C ILE A 246 -10.00 -8.07 30.79
N GLN A 247 -10.85 -9.10 30.88
CA GLN A 247 -10.46 -10.45 31.30
C GLN A 247 -9.45 -11.07 30.33
N GLU A 248 -9.69 -10.98 29.02
CA GLU A 248 -8.82 -11.54 27.99
C GLU A 248 -7.67 -10.59 27.59
N SER A 249 -7.64 -9.37 28.14
CA SER A 249 -6.68 -8.32 27.76
C SER A 249 -6.63 -8.06 26.25
N VAL A 250 -7.80 -8.07 25.59
CA VAL A 250 -7.91 -7.89 24.15
C VAL A 250 -7.54 -6.45 23.77
N PRO A 251 -6.64 -6.24 22.80
CA PRO A 251 -6.37 -4.90 22.27
C PRO A 251 -7.64 -4.24 21.74
N PHE A 252 -7.96 -3.06 22.28
CA PHE A 252 -9.10 -2.24 21.90
C PHE A 252 -8.64 -0.87 21.39
N THR A 253 -8.74 -0.66 20.09
CA THR A 253 -8.44 0.63 19.45
C THR A 253 -9.72 1.42 19.29
N MET A 254 -9.70 2.68 19.74
CA MET A 254 -10.87 3.56 19.74
C MET A 254 -10.57 4.83 18.96
N GLU A 255 -11.36 5.06 17.92
CA GLU A 255 -11.51 6.35 17.25
C GLU A 255 -12.88 6.92 17.64
N ALA A 256 -12.90 8.15 18.16
CA ALA A 256 -14.10 8.78 18.67
C ALA A 256 -14.29 10.22 18.21
N ASP A 257 -15.37 10.85 18.68
CA ASP A 257 -15.70 12.27 18.52
C ASP A 257 -14.47 13.18 18.66
N SER A 258 -14.34 14.21 17.81
CA SER A 258 -13.14 15.04 17.75
C SER A 258 -13.47 16.48 17.37
N LEU A 259 -13.03 17.44 18.21
CA LEU A 259 -13.17 18.87 17.93
C LEU A 259 -11.93 19.41 17.21
N ASN A 260 -11.77 19.00 15.94
CA ASN A 260 -10.63 19.39 15.12
C ASN A 260 -10.56 20.91 14.93
N ALA A 261 -9.34 21.44 14.91
CA ALA A 261 -9.08 22.87 14.87
C ALA A 261 -8.40 23.29 13.57
N SER A 262 -8.72 24.49 13.08
CA SER A 262 -7.95 25.16 12.03
C SER A 262 -7.57 26.55 12.51
N ILE A 263 -6.27 26.83 12.47
CA ILE A 263 -5.66 28.05 12.97
C ILE A 263 -5.29 28.92 11.76
N LEU A 264 -5.62 30.20 11.80
CA LEU A 264 -5.08 31.19 10.88
C LEU A 264 -3.86 31.85 11.53
N GLY A 265 -2.70 31.80 10.89
CA GLY A 265 -1.49 32.48 11.38
C GLY A 265 -1.63 34.00 11.32
N GLU A 266 -0.83 34.72 12.12
CA GLU A 266 -0.89 36.19 12.20
C GLU A 266 -0.46 36.87 10.89
N ASP A 267 0.36 36.20 10.08
CA ASP A 267 0.81 36.66 8.76
C ASP A 267 -0.22 36.41 7.63
N ALA A 268 -1.20 35.53 7.86
CA ALA A 268 -2.21 35.15 6.90
C ALA A 268 -3.41 36.12 6.92
N VAL A 269 -3.18 37.35 6.47
CA VAL A 269 -4.17 38.44 6.43
C VAL A 269 -4.96 38.48 5.11
N PRO A 270 -6.12 39.16 5.02
CA PRO A 270 -6.85 39.35 3.77
C PRO A 270 -5.95 39.85 2.63
N GLY A 271 -6.08 39.23 1.46
CA GLY A 271 -5.22 39.50 0.28
C GLY A 271 -3.98 38.62 0.19
N THR A 272 -3.68 37.82 1.21
CA THR A 272 -2.66 36.77 1.12
C THR A 272 -3.26 35.46 0.58
N PRO A 273 -2.48 34.64 -0.16
CA PRO A 273 -2.87 33.28 -0.52
C PRO A 273 -3.27 32.42 0.68
N GLU A 274 -2.62 32.57 1.82
CA GLU A 274 -2.84 31.76 3.03
C GLU A 274 -4.24 32.01 3.60
N PHE A 275 -4.70 33.26 3.62
CA PHE A 275 -6.07 33.60 4.02
C PHE A 275 -7.10 32.96 3.10
N ASP A 276 -6.92 33.05 1.78
CA ASP A 276 -7.83 32.45 0.81
C ASP A 276 -7.86 30.92 0.92
N LEU A 277 -6.71 30.29 1.15
CA LEU A 277 -6.58 28.85 1.38
C LEU A 277 -7.29 28.43 2.67
N PHE A 278 -7.13 29.19 3.76
CA PHE A 278 -7.81 28.96 5.02
C PHE A 278 -9.34 28.97 4.85
N ILE A 279 -9.90 30.03 4.25
CA ILE A 279 -11.35 30.14 4.02
C ILE A 279 -11.86 29.00 3.14
N LYS A 280 -11.11 28.65 2.07
CA LYS A 280 -11.44 27.54 1.17
C LYS A 280 -11.48 26.20 1.91
N GLU A 281 -10.50 25.94 2.77
CA GLU A 281 -10.37 24.69 3.50
C GLU A 281 -11.45 24.56 4.57
N VAL A 282 -11.69 25.61 5.38
CA VAL A 282 -12.75 25.64 6.39
C VAL A 282 -14.12 25.39 5.75
N ARG A 283 -14.46 26.13 4.68
CA ARG A 283 -15.73 25.92 3.95
C ARG A 283 -15.85 24.48 3.43
N LYS A 284 -14.78 23.94 2.83
CA LYS A 284 -14.78 22.57 2.29
C LYS A 284 -15.02 21.55 3.41
N GLU A 285 -14.34 21.68 4.55
CA GLU A 285 -14.45 20.74 5.66
C GLU A 285 -15.81 20.79 6.36
N MET A 286 -16.46 21.96 6.40
CA MET A 286 -17.84 22.08 6.87
C MET A 286 -18.86 21.40 5.94
N THR A 287 -18.60 21.35 4.63
CA THR A 287 -19.65 21.02 3.63
C THR A 287 -19.49 19.64 2.99
N VAL A 288 -18.27 19.12 2.86
CA VAL A 288 -18.02 17.76 2.38
C VAL A 288 -18.72 16.77 3.30
N LYS A 289 -19.55 15.90 2.73
CA LYS A 289 -20.44 14.96 3.43
C LYS A 289 -21.36 15.62 4.47
N ALA A 290 -21.74 16.88 4.24
CA ALA A 290 -22.46 17.70 5.21
C ALA A 290 -21.77 17.72 6.59
N GLY A 291 -20.43 17.78 6.58
CA GLY A 291 -19.62 17.83 7.80
C GLY A 291 -19.58 16.52 8.61
N GLN A 292 -20.12 15.41 8.10
CA GLN A 292 -20.13 14.10 8.78
C GLN A 292 -18.78 13.36 8.65
N LYS A 293 -17.68 14.07 8.83
CA LYS A 293 -16.33 13.49 8.90
C LYS A 293 -15.81 13.65 10.32
N CYS A 294 -15.23 12.58 10.88
CA CYS A 294 -14.50 12.64 12.14
C CYS A 294 -13.36 13.66 12.12
N THR A 295 -12.82 13.94 10.94
CA THR A 295 -11.74 14.92 10.68
C THR A 295 -12.24 16.30 10.25
N ALA A 296 -13.55 16.58 10.22
CA ALA A 296 -14.04 17.90 9.82
C ALA A 296 -13.61 18.98 10.83
N ILE A 297 -13.30 20.18 10.34
CA ILE A 297 -12.99 21.35 11.18
C ILE A 297 -14.24 21.68 12.00
N ARG A 298 -14.10 21.81 13.32
CA ARG A 298 -15.16 22.21 14.26
C ARG A 298 -14.86 23.57 14.90
N ARG A 299 -13.58 23.90 15.00
CA ARG A 299 -13.05 25.05 15.74
C ARG A 299 -12.14 25.86 14.82
N ILE A 300 -12.49 27.12 14.60
CA ILE A 300 -11.79 28.04 13.70
C ILE A 300 -11.13 29.09 14.60
N ILE A 301 -9.82 29.02 14.75
CA ILE A 301 -9.03 29.83 15.70
C ILE A 301 -8.27 30.90 14.90
N VAL A 302 -8.56 32.18 15.15
CA VAL A 302 -8.06 33.28 14.30
C VAL A 302 -7.56 34.46 15.13
N PRO A 303 -6.62 35.28 14.63
CA PRO A 303 -6.20 36.48 15.32
C PRO A 303 -7.40 37.38 15.63
N GLN A 304 -7.44 37.95 16.84
CA GLN A 304 -8.58 38.74 17.32
C GLN A 304 -8.99 39.89 16.36
N ASN A 305 -8.02 40.46 15.64
CA ASN A 305 -8.22 41.53 14.68
C ASN A 305 -8.72 41.07 13.30
N LEU A 306 -8.81 39.76 13.03
CA LEU A 306 -9.26 39.18 11.77
C LEU A 306 -10.61 38.44 11.88
N VAL A 307 -11.25 38.45 13.04
CA VAL A 307 -12.52 37.72 13.28
C VAL A 307 -13.60 38.13 12.29
N GLU A 308 -13.80 39.43 12.07
CA GLU A 308 -14.84 39.94 11.17
C GLU A 308 -14.54 39.64 9.70
N ASP A 309 -13.27 39.72 9.29
CA ASP A 309 -12.82 39.39 7.95
C ASP A 309 -13.09 37.91 7.63
N VAL A 310 -12.72 37.03 8.55
CA VAL A 310 -12.94 35.58 8.42
C VAL A 310 -14.42 35.25 8.42
N GLN A 311 -15.20 35.82 9.35
CA GLN A 311 -16.66 35.64 9.41
C GLN A 311 -17.30 36.05 8.08
N THR A 312 -16.98 37.24 7.58
CA THR A 312 -17.55 37.78 6.33
C THR A 312 -17.16 36.93 5.13
N ALA A 313 -15.89 36.56 5.00
CA ALA A 313 -15.40 35.75 3.89
C ALA A 313 -16.00 34.35 3.91
N LEU A 314 -16.07 33.71 5.08
CA LEU A 314 -16.62 32.37 5.23
C LEU A 314 -18.14 32.34 4.97
N SER A 315 -18.91 33.31 5.50
CA SER A 315 -20.34 33.43 5.22
C SER A 315 -20.61 33.56 3.71
N LYS A 316 -19.87 34.43 3.00
CA LYS A 316 -19.96 34.56 1.54
C LYS A 316 -19.58 33.28 0.80
N ALA A 317 -18.66 32.50 1.35
CA ALA A 317 -18.22 31.25 0.75
C ALA A 317 -19.23 30.12 0.96
N LEU A 318 -19.92 30.10 2.11
CA LEU A 318 -20.99 29.17 2.46
C LEU A 318 -22.30 29.46 1.70
N ASP A 319 -22.62 30.72 1.43
CA ASP A 319 -23.83 31.14 0.69
C ASP A 319 -23.91 30.55 -0.73
N LYS A 320 -22.75 30.20 -1.30
CA LYS A 320 -22.62 29.57 -2.63
C LYS A 320 -22.91 28.07 -2.63
N ILE A 321 -23.17 27.47 -1.47
CA ILE A 321 -23.34 26.02 -1.33
C ILE A 321 -24.80 25.65 -1.53
N THR A 322 -25.09 25.05 -2.68
CA THR A 322 -26.39 24.51 -3.02
C THR A 322 -26.65 23.17 -2.31
N ILE A 323 -27.81 23.08 -1.67
CA ILE A 323 -28.24 21.90 -0.91
C ILE A 323 -29.37 21.20 -1.66
N GLY A 324 -29.40 19.87 -1.72
CA GLY A 324 -30.48 19.16 -2.41
C GLY A 324 -30.22 17.69 -2.72
N ASP A 325 -30.94 17.15 -3.70
CA ASP A 325 -30.75 15.77 -4.16
C ASP A 325 -29.33 15.61 -4.75
N PRO A 326 -28.47 14.74 -4.17
CA PRO A 326 -27.11 14.53 -4.64
C PRO A 326 -26.99 13.99 -6.07
N ARG A 327 -28.11 13.53 -6.67
CA ARG A 327 -28.16 13.09 -8.08
C ARG A 327 -28.09 14.26 -9.07
N LEU A 328 -28.37 15.48 -8.63
CA LEU A 328 -28.33 16.67 -9.45
C LEU A 328 -26.92 17.29 -9.50
N LYS A 329 -26.48 17.71 -10.69
CA LYS A 329 -25.11 18.19 -10.93
C LYS A 329 -24.83 19.54 -10.27
N GLU A 330 -25.86 20.35 -10.04
CA GLU A 330 -25.80 21.67 -9.44
C GLU A 330 -25.69 21.62 -7.91
N VAL A 331 -26.06 20.51 -7.27
CA VAL A 331 -25.98 20.33 -5.81
C VAL A 331 -24.52 20.18 -5.38
N ARG A 332 -24.14 20.85 -4.29
CA ARG A 332 -22.78 20.85 -3.72
C ARG A 332 -22.72 20.21 -2.34
N MET A 333 -23.83 20.16 -1.62
CA MET A 333 -23.97 19.47 -0.35
C MET A 333 -25.29 18.70 -0.34
N GLY A 334 -25.27 17.41 0.02
CA GLY A 334 -26.49 16.63 0.16
C GLY A 334 -27.02 16.65 1.61
N SER A 335 -27.58 15.53 2.07
CA SER A 335 -28.21 15.41 3.39
C SER A 335 -27.26 14.83 4.44
N LEU A 336 -27.64 14.96 5.72
CA LEU A 336 -27.13 14.08 6.77
C LEU A 336 -27.66 12.65 6.55
N VAL A 337 -27.12 11.68 7.29
CA VAL A 337 -27.45 10.26 7.09
C VAL A 337 -28.86 9.87 7.51
N SER A 338 -29.47 10.59 8.46
CA SER A 338 -30.81 10.29 8.96
C SER A 338 -31.43 11.48 9.71
N HIS A 339 -32.75 11.46 9.89
CA HIS A 339 -33.48 12.43 10.73
C HIS A 339 -33.03 12.42 12.19
N GLN A 340 -32.66 11.26 12.73
CA GLN A 340 -32.09 11.22 14.09
C GLN A 340 -30.78 12.00 14.16
N GLN A 341 -29.97 11.93 13.11
CA GLN A 341 -28.73 12.70 13.05
C GLN A 341 -29.00 14.21 12.90
N VAL A 342 -30.00 14.61 12.11
CA VAL A 342 -30.44 16.03 12.06
C VAL A 342 -30.81 16.52 13.46
N GLN A 343 -31.65 15.77 14.18
CA GLN A 343 -32.05 16.14 15.54
C GLN A 343 -30.85 16.24 16.48
N ALA A 344 -29.94 15.27 16.45
CA ALA A 344 -28.73 15.30 17.27
C ALA A 344 -27.84 16.53 16.98
N VAL A 345 -27.71 16.93 15.70
CA VAL A 345 -27.00 18.16 15.33
C VAL A 345 -27.73 19.40 15.81
N ARG A 346 -29.06 19.48 15.67
CA ARG A 346 -29.86 20.59 16.20
C ARG A 346 -29.69 20.74 17.71
N ASP A 347 -29.74 19.64 18.45
CA ASP A 347 -29.56 19.64 19.90
C ASP A 347 -28.16 20.15 20.29
N SER A 348 -27.12 19.71 19.60
CA SER A 348 -25.77 20.23 19.81
C SER A 348 -25.66 21.72 19.47
N VAL A 349 -26.27 22.19 18.37
CA VAL A 349 -26.27 23.63 18.02
C VAL A 349 -27.00 24.45 19.08
N ASN A 350 -28.14 23.99 19.59
CA ASN A 350 -28.89 24.65 20.66
C ASN A 350 -28.10 24.73 21.97
N ASP A 351 -27.28 23.72 22.26
CA ASP A 351 -26.35 23.77 23.40
C ASP A 351 -25.25 24.80 23.16
N LEU A 352 -24.59 24.74 22.00
CA LEU A 352 -23.52 25.67 21.62
C LEU A 352 -24.01 27.13 21.60
N SER A 353 -25.25 27.37 21.16
CA SER A 353 -25.82 28.72 21.05
C SER A 353 -26.08 29.41 22.39
N LYS A 354 -25.94 28.70 23.51
CA LYS A 354 -25.99 29.29 24.86
C LYS A 354 -24.77 30.16 25.15
N GLU A 355 -23.63 29.86 24.52
CA GLU A 355 -22.34 30.53 24.76
C GLU A 355 -21.68 31.05 23.46
N ALA A 356 -22.28 30.81 22.30
CA ALA A 356 -21.78 31.27 21.01
C ALA A 356 -22.93 31.81 20.14
N GLN A 357 -22.68 32.87 19.38
CA GLN A 357 -23.67 33.46 18.48
C GLN A 357 -23.68 32.73 17.14
N ILE A 358 -24.86 32.40 16.62
CA ILE A 358 -25.01 31.97 15.22
C ILE A 358 -24.83 33.19 14.32
N VAL A 359 -23.79 33.18 13.48
CA VAL A 359 -23.42 34.28 12.57
C VAL A 359 -23.67 33.97 11.10
N TYR A 360 -23.98 32.70 10.77
CA TYR A 360 -24.47 32.28 9.46
C TYR A 360 -25.32 31.01 9.57
N GLY A 361 -26.35 30.92 8.72
CA GLY A 361 -27.25 29.78 8.65
C GLY A 361 -28.45 29.89 9.60
N SER A 362 -29.37 28.94 9.47
CA SER A 362 -30.58 28.84 10.29
C SER A 362 -30.88 27.38 10.58
N LEU A 363 -31.37 27.09 11.79
CA LEU A 363 -31.90 25.76 12.10
C LEU A 363 -33.28 25.56 11.44
N ASP A 364 -34.09 26.60 11.28
CA ASP A 364 -35.49 26.44 10.90
C ASP A 364 -35.74 26.60 9.40
N GLU A 365 -34.86 27.32 8.71
CA GLU A 365 -34.98 27.60 7.28
C GLU A 365 -33.98 26.78 6.47
N ILE A 366 -34.50 26.01 5.51
CA ILE A 366 -33.69 25.26 4.57
C ILE A 366 -34.36 25.19 3.19
N ASN A 367 -33.58 25.53 2.17
CA ASN A 367 -33.99 25.47 0.78
C ASN A 367 -33.22 24.34 0.09
N THR A 368 -33.95 23.42 -0.56
CA THR A 368 -33.39 22.27 -1.26
C THR A 368 -33.71 22.29 -2.75
N ILE A 369 -32.75 21.88 -3.56
CA ILE A 369 -32.92 21.70 -5.01
C ILE A 369 -33.28 20.23 -5.28
N GLY A 370 -34.42 19.99 -5.93
CA GLY A 370 -34.83 18.66 -6.37
C GLY A 370 -35.19 17.67 -5.26
N ALA A 371 -35.31 18.11 -4.01
CA ALA A 371 -35.68 17.28 -2.87
C ALA A 371 -36.67 18.00 -1.95
N ASP A 372 -37.47 17.23 -1.20
CA ASP A 372 -38.36 17.75 -0.16
C ASP A 372 -37.58 17.88 1.15
N ALA A 373 -37.33 19.13 1.56
CA ALA A 373 -36.54 19.44 2.75
C ALA A 373 -37.12 18.87 4.06
N LYS A 374 -38.44 18.63 4.13
CA LYS A 374 -39.08 18.06 5.33
C LYS A 374 -38.98 16.54 5.37
N LYS A 375 -38.96 15.89 4.20
CA LYS A 375 -38.85 14.43 4.10
C LYS A 375 -37.42 13.92 4.16
N GLY A 376 -36.47 14.64 3.59
CA GLY A 376 -35.04 14.31 3.67
C GLY A 376 -34.36 14.82 4.93
N ALA A 377 -33.21 14.26 5.25
CA ALA A 377 -32.41 14.57 6.44
C ALA A 377 -31.48 15.79 6.21
N PHE A 378 -32.02 16.90 5.72
CA PHE A 378 -31.23 18.07 5.36
C PHE A 378 -31.00 19.02 6.53
N ILE A 379 -29.85 19.71 6.52
CA ILE A 379 -29.55 20.81 7.45
C ILE A 379 -28.67 21.86 6.76
N SER A 380 -28.90 23.13 7.07
CA SER A 380 -28.09 24.26 6.58
C SER A 380 -26.72 24.28 7.27
N PRO A 381 -25.64 24.72 6.61
CA PRO A 381 -24.38 24.99 7.31
C PRO A 381 -24.58 26.06 8.38
N ILE A 382 -24.11 25.80 9.60
CA ILE A 382 -24.21 26.72 10.73
C ILE A 382 -22.81 27.18 11.14
N LEU A 383 -22.58 28.48 11.10
CA LEU A 383 -21.36 29.09 11.62
C LEU A 383 -21.68 29.80 12.93
N LEU A 384 -20.99 29.42 14.00
CA LEU A 384 -21.05 30.10 15.28
C LEU A 384 -19.82 30.98 15.49
N ARG A 385 -19.91 31.91 16.44
CA ARG A 385 -18.80 32.75 16.92
C ARG A 385 -18.86 32.83 18.44
N SER A 386 -17.73 32.59 19.09
CA SER A 386 -17.55 32.80 20.53
C SER A 386 -16.48 33.85 20.76
N ASP A 387 -16.86 35.00 21.32
CA ASP A 387 -15.95 36.12 21.58
C ASP A 387 -15.07 35.90 22.82
N HIS A 388 -15.47 35.00 23.72
CA HIS A 388 -14.77 34.70 24.98
C HIS A 388 -14.43 33.20 25.08
N PRO A 389 -13.62 32.64 24.15
CA PRO A 389 -13.44 31.20 24.02
C PRO A 389 -12.69 30.52 25.18
N PHE A 390 -12.09 31.29 26.09
CA PHE A 390 -11.49 30.78 27.32
C PHE A 390 -12.50 30.65 28.48
N GLU A 391 -13.59 31.41 28.43
CA GLU A 391 -14.67 31.40 29.43
C GLU A 391 -15.83 30.50 28.98
N ASN A 392 -16.19 30.62 27.70
CA ASN A 392 -17.20 29.83 27.02
C ASN A 392 -16.64 28.45 26.68
N THR A 393 -16.78 27.50 27.60
CA THR A 393 -16.10 26.21 27.51
C THR A 393 -16.89 25.16 26.73
N ILE A 394 -18.20 25.34 26.52
CA ILE A 394 -19.03 24.31 25.86
C ILE A 394 -18.58 24.01 24.42
N ILE A 395 -18.05 25.01 23.71
CA ILE A 395 -17.50 24.90 22.35
C ILE A 395 -16.27 24.00 22.27
N HIS A 396 -15.63 23.72 23.41
CA HIS A 396 -14.51 22.80 23.55
C HIS A 396 -14.95 21.42 24.05
N GLU A 397 -16.24 21.18 24.26
CA GLU A 397 -16.77 19.94 24.84
C GLU A 397 -17.87 19.27 24.01
N ARG A 398 -18.72 20.08 23.36
CA ARG A 398 -19.87 19.61 22.60
C ARG A 398 -19.56 19.59 21.11
N GLU A 399 -19.59 18.41 20.49
CA GLU A 399 -19.52 18.29 19.04
C GLU A 399 -20.92 18.31 18.41
N ALA A 400 -21.08 19.11 17.35
CA ALA A 400 -22.18 19.02 16.42
C ALA A 400 -21.69 18.28 15.15
N PHE A 401 -21.99 16.98 15.06
CA PHE A 401 -21.50 16.12 13.97
C PHE A 401 -22.30 16.32 12.67
N GLY A 402 -22.12 17.50 12.07
CA GLY A 402 -22.79 18.00 10.87
C GLY A 402 -22.03 19.20 10.30
N PRO A 403 -22.66 20.06 9.47
CA PRO A 403 -21.98 21.17 8.82
C PRO A 403 -21.89 22.39 9.76
N VAL A 404 -21.26 22.21 10.92
CA VAL A 404 -21.21 23.18 12.02
C VAL A 404 -19.76 23.48 12.43
N SER A 405 -19.44 24.76 12.63
CA SER A 405 -18.15 25.21 13.15
C SER A 405 -18.26 26.50 13.94
N THR A 406 -17.31 26.76 14.85
CA THR A 406 -17.28 27.96 15.69
C THR A 406 -15.99 28.76 15.49
N ILE A 407 -16.10 30.06 15.21
CA ILE A 407 -14.99 31.04 15.17
C ILE A 407 -14.62 31.49 16.58
N MET A 408 -13.33 31.56 16.87
CA MET A 408 -12.76 31.95 18.16
C MET A 408 -11.54 32.86 17.96
N PRO A 409 -11.45 34.00 18.66
CA PRO A 409 -10.27 34.87 18.63
C PRO A 409 -9.13 34.35 19.50
N TYR A 410 -7.89 34.70 19.12
CA TYR A 410 -6.69 34.59 19.96
C TYR A 410 -5.82 35.86 19.84
N LYS A 411 -4.96 36.14 20.83
CA LYS A 411 -4.09 37.33 20.85
C LYS A 411 -2.65 37.08 20.39
N ASN A 412 -2.13 35.88 20.63
CA ASN A 412 -0.80 35.44 20.23
C ASN A 412 -0.80 33.92 19.99
N LEU A 413 0.28 33.40 19.42
CA LEU A 413 0.39 31.97 19.07
C LEU A 413 0.23 31.02 20.27
N ASP A 414 0.68 31.40 21.47
CA ASP A 414 0.50 30.62 22.69
C ASP A 414 -0.98 30.43 23.03
N GLU A 415 -1.79 31.48 22.91
CA GLU A 415 -3.25 31.39 23.05
C GLU A 415 -3.87 30.49 21.98
N ALA A 416 -3.41 30.55 20.72
CA ALA A 416 -3.90 29.68 19.66
C ALA A 416 -3.58 28.19 19.94
N ILE A 417 -2.38 27.90 20.44
CA ILE A 417 -1.97 26.56 20.87
C ILE A 417 -2.85 26.08 22.02
N LEU A 418 -3.03 26.91 23.06
CA LEU A 418 -3.86 26.57 24.21
C LEU A 418 -5.30 26.29 23.79
N LEU A 419 -5.90 27.15 22.97
CA LEU A 419 -7.23 26.92 22.41
C LEU A 419 -7.28 25.61 21.63
N ALA A 420 -6.31 25.31 20.76
CA ALA A 420 -6.28 24.04 20.05
C ALA A 420 -6.27 22.83 21.01
N GLN A 421 -5.50 22.90 22.10
CA GLN A 421 -5.41 21.87 23.14
C GLN A 421 -6.69 21.73 23.99
N MET A 422 -7.48 22.79 24.17
CA MET A 422 -8.75 22.75 24.93
C MET A 422 -9.79 21.77 24.35
N GLY A 423 -9.61 21.31 23.10
CA GLY A 423 -10.37 20.17 22.55
C GLY A 423 -10.17 18.83 23.27
N LYS A 424 -9.21 18.77 24.22
CA LYS A 424 -8.86 17.59 25.05
C LYS A 424 -8.43 16.38 24.23
N GLY A 425 -7.69 16.64 23.15
CA GLY A 425 -7.18 15.63 22.21
C GLY A 425 -8.09 15.46 20.98
N SER A 426 -7.53 15.71 19.80
CA SER A 426 -8.25 15.70 18.52
C SER A 426 -7.54 14.80 17.50
N LEU A 427 -8.28 14.36 16.49
CA LEU A 427 -7.72 13.60 15.37
C LEU A 427 -6.76 14.47 14.54
N VAL A 428 -7.17 15.70 14.22
CA VAL A 428 -6.39 16.57 13.35
C VAL A 428 -6.49 18.05 13.75
N SER A 429 -5.42 18.80 13.52
CA SER A 429 -5.48 20.26 13.36
C SER A 429 -4.80 20.75 12.09
N SER A 430 -4.99 22.03 11.77
CA SER A 430 -4.25 22.72 10.72
C SER A 430 -3.85 24.13 11.11
N ILE A 431 -2.81 24.67 10.49
CA ILE A 431 -2.43 26.08 10.58
C ILE A 431 -2.16 26.64 9.19
N ALA A 432 -2.76 27.78 8.83
CA ALA A 432 -2.50 28.50 7.59
C ALA A 432 -1.52 29.65 7.84
N THR A 433 -0.29 29.55 7.32
CA THR A 433 0.78 30.53 7.51
C THR A 433 1.85 30.33 6.44
N ASN A 434 2.55 31.40 6.04
CA ASN A 434 3.72 31.35 5.17
C ASN A 434 5.03 31.58 5.93
N ASP A 435 4.99 31.62 7.27
CA ASP A 435 6.17 31.69 8.13
C ASP A 435 6.49 30.33 8.74
N ASP A 436 7.63 29.75 8.34
CA ASP A 436 8.11 28.46 8.84
C ASP A 436 8.38 28.45 10.35
N LYS A 437 8.65 29.61 10.97
CA LYS A 437 8.82 29.71 12.43
C LYS A 437 7.48 29.56 13.13
N ILE A 438 6.43 30.26 12.66
CA ILE A 438 5.07 30.13 13.18
C ILE A 438 4.59 28.68 12.99
N ALA A 439 4.80 28.11 11.80
CA ALA A 439 4.46 26.73 11.52
C ALA A 439 5.16 25.74 12.47
N LYS A 440 6.48 25.86 12.65
CA LYS A 440 7.26 25.01 13.55
C LYS A 440 6.79 25.15 15.00
N GLU A 441 6.62 26.38 15.48
CA GLU A 441 6.24 26.66 16.85
C GLU A 441 4.85 26.13 17.18
N TYR A 442 3.87 26.32 16.30
CA TYR A 442 2.55 25.71 16.45
C TYR A 442 2.62 24.19 16.43
N VAL A 443 3.26 23.59 15.42
CA VAL A 443 3.29 22.13 15.24
C VAL A 443 3.91 21.44 16.45
N ILE A 444 5.08 21.89 16.91
CA ILE A 444 5.78 21.25 18.03
C ILE A 444 4.98 21.35 19.33
N ASN A 445 4.37 22.49 19.61
CA ASN A 445 3.66 22.71 20.87
C ASN A 445 2.22 22.17 20.88
N ALA A 446 1.58 22.01 19.70
CA ALA A 446 0.23 21.47 19.59
C ALA A 446 0.18 19.94 19.36
N ALA A 447 1.26 19.31 18.87
CA ALA A 447 1.26 17.89 18.45
C ALA A 447 0.91 16.89 19.57
N SER A 448 1.19 17.21 20.83
CA SER A 448 0.83 16.35 21.97
C SER A 448 -0.68 16.10 22.10
N HIS A 449 -1.52 16.91 21.45
CA HIS A 449 -2.98 16.85 21.49
C HIS A 449 -3.60 16.50 20.13
N HIS A 450 -2.81 16.23 19.09
CA HIS A 450 -3.32 16.01 17.73
C HIS A 450 -2.58 14.84 17.07
N GLY A 451 -3.29 13.84 16.56
CA GLY A 451 -2.63 12.74 15.84
C GLY A 451 -2.09 13.13 14.46
N ARG A 452 -2.61 14.23 13.89
CA ARG A 452 -2.11 14.82 12.64
C ARG A 452 -2.21 16.35 12.68
N ILE A 453 -1.19 17.03 12.16
CA ILE A 453 -1.21 18.49 11.94
C ILE A 453 -0.89 18.78 10.47
N MET A 454 -1.69 19.61 9.81
CA MET A 454 -1.45 20.07 8.44
C MET A 454 -1.05 21.55 8.42
N VAL A 455 0.14 21.86 7.89
CA VAL A 455 0.56 23.25 7.63
C VAL A 455 0.10 23.64 6.22
N VAL A 456 -0.66 24.73 6.12
CA VAL A 456 -1.30 25.22 4.89
C VAL A 456 -0.60 26.49 4.42
N ASN A 457 -0.05 26.43 3.21
CA ASN A 457 0.57 27.58 2.56
C ASN A 457 0.44 27.48 1.03
N ARG A 458 0.85 28.54 0.33
CA ARG A 458 0.81 28.60 -1.14
C ARG A 458 1.62 27.53 -1.86
N ASP A 459 2.69 27.01 -1.25
CA ASP A 459 3.61 26.06 -1.89
C ASP A 459 3.03 24.64 -1.92
N MET A 460 2.35 24.22 -0.84
CA MET A 460 1.68 22.92 -0.76
C MET A 460 0.31 22.86 -1.47
N ALA A 461 -0.32 24.02 -1.71
CA ALA A 461 -1.73 24.12 -2.07
C ALA A 461 -2.14 23.35 -3.33
N LYS A 462 -1.24 23.21 -4.31
CA LYS A 462 -1.52 22.52 -5.59
C LYS A 462 -1.62 21.00 -5.45
N GLU A 463 -0.93 20.43 -4.47
CA GLU A 463 -0.81 18.97 -4.27
C GLU A 463 -1.45 18.50 -2.95
N SER A 464 -2.01 19.43 -2.17
CA SER A 464 -2.65 19.15 -0.89
C SER A 464 -3.80 18.16 -1.01
N THR A 465 -3.76 17.15 -0.14
CA THR A 465 -4.83 16.17 0.03
C THR A 465 -6.00 16.70 0.88
N GLY A 466 -5.81 17.85 1.53
CA GLY A 466 -6.77 18.50 2.42
C GLY A 466 -6.74 17.98 3.86
N HIS A 467 -7.37 18.75 4.74
CA HIS A 467 -7.45 18.53 6.17
C HIS A 467 -8.20 17.25 6.50
N GLY A 468 -9.36 17.05 5.87
CA GLY A 468 -10.28 15.98 6.19
C GLY A 468 -10.05 14.64 5.49
N SER A 469 -8.91 14.45 4.81
CA SER A 469 -8.58 13.23 4.05
C SER A 469 -7.46 12.46 4.76
N PRO A 470 -7.76 11.43 5.59
CA PRO A 470 -6.74 10.59 6.19
C PRO A 470 -6.00 9.79 5.09
N LEU A 471 -4.67 9.83 5.10
CA LEU A 471 -3.83 9.14 4.11
C LEU A 471 -3.34 7.80 4.65
N PRO A 472 -3.38 6.69 3.88
CA PRO A 472 -3.00 5.34 4.36
C PRO A 472 -1.61 5.23 4.99
N TYR A 473 -0.68 6.09 4.58
CA TYR A 473 0.70 6.11 5.08
C TYR A 473 0.92 6.98 6.33
N LEU A 474 -0.07 7.82 6.68
CA LEU A 474 -0.03 8.71 7.84
C LEU A 474 -0.95 8.16 8.94
N VAL A 475 -0.60 8.43 10.20
CA VAL A 475 -1.43 8.01 11.34
C VAL A 475 -2.78 8.72 11.26
N HIS A 476 -3.85 7.94 11.43
CA HIS A 476 -5.20 8.42 11.65
C HIS A 476 -5.62 8.01 13.05
N GLY A 477 -5.92 8.97 13.92
CA GLY A 477 -6.07 8.72 15.35
C GLY A 477 -5.73 9.97 16.14
N GLY A 478 -5.83 9.91 17.46
CA GLY A 478 -5.54 11.06 18.31
C GLY A 478 -5.70 10.76 19.79
N PRO A 479 -5.03 11.52 20.67
CA PRO A 479 -5.07 11.30 22.11
C PRO A 479 -6.42 11.72 22.71
N GLY A 480 -6.63 11.39 23.99
CA GLY A 480 -7.72 11.95 24.80
C GLY A 480 -9.11 11.66 24.21
N ARG A 481 -9.87 12.71 23.89
CA ARG A 481 -11.25 12.63 23.41
C ARG A 481 -11.37 11.84 22.11
N ALA A 482 -10.43 12.03 21.19
CA ALA A 482 -10.38 11.31 19.91
C ALA A 482 -10.20 9.78 20.07
N GLY A 483 -9.88 9.31 21.28
CA GLY A 483 -10.01 7.92 21.70
C GLY A 483 -8.70 7.25 22.13
N GLY A 484 -7.56 7.87 21.82
CA GLY A 484 -6.22 7.37 22.14
C GLY A 484 -5.74 6.26 21.21
N GLY A 485 -6.52 5.89 20.20
CA GLY A 485 -6.14 4.91 19.19
C GLY A 485 -5.29 5.50 18.06
N GLU A 486 -4.59 4.60 17.37
CA GLU A 486 -3.92 4.85 16.09
C GLU A 486 -4.41 3.82 15.07
N GLU A 487 -4.69 4.28 13.86
CA GLU A 487 -5.06 3.50 12.68
C GLU A 487 -4.19 3.98 11.49
N MET A 488 -4.19 3.21 10.40
CA MET A 488 -3.42 3.53 9.19
C MET A 488 -1.90 3.65 9.46
N GLY A 489 -1.22 4.75 9.12
CA GLY A 489 0.20 4.96 9.45
C GLY A 489 1.20 4.04 8.72
N GLY A 490 0.79 3.50 7.57
CA GLY A 490 1.61 2.59 6.77
C GLY A 490 1.94 1.30 7.52
N MET A 491 3.23 1.02 7.72
CA MET A 491 3.64 -0.14 8.51
C MET A 491 3.15 -0.09 9.96
N ARG A 492 2.91 1.09 10.54
CA ARG A 492 2.47 1.23 11.95
C ARG A 492 1.15 0.50 12.19
N GLY A 493 0.15 0.73 11.33
CA GLY A 493 -1.15 0.08 11.41
C GLY A 493 -1.06 -1.45 11.34
N VAL A 494 -0.24 -1.96 10.40
CA VAL A 494 -0.06 -3.41 10.22
C VAL A 494 0.44 -4.06 11.52
N LYS A 495 1.31 -3.36 12.27
CA LYS A 495 1.90 -3.86 13.51
C LYS A 495 0.88 -4.05 14.64
N HIS A 496 -0.26 -3.37 14.65
CA HIS A 496 -1.31 -3.58 15.66
C HIS A 496 -1.89 -5.00 15.62
N TYR A 497 -1.86 -5.63 14.44
CA TYR A 497 -2.38 -6.98 14.20
C TYR A 497 -1.29 -8.06 14.28
N LEU A 498 -0.05 -7.67 14.59
CA LEU A 498 1.06 -8.59 14.81
C LEU A 498 1.37 -8.68 16.32
N GLN A 499 1.91 -9.81 16.74
CA GLN A 499 2.48 -10.00 18.07
C GLN A 499 3.98 -9.78 18.00
N ARG A 500 4.48 -8.74 18.68
CA ARG A 500 5.92 -8.51 18.88
C ARG A 500 6.47 -9.50 19.90
N THR A 501 7.61 -10.10 19.57
CA THR A 501 8.31 -11.05 20.42
C THR A 501 9.80 -10.79 20.35
N ALA A 502 10.44 -10.56 21.49
CA ALA A 502 11.88 -10.58 21.61
C ALA A 502 12.35 -12.04 21.60
N ILE A 503 13.17 -12.40 20.63
CA ILE A 503 13.85 -13.70 20.57
C ILE A 503 15.29 -13.51 20.99
N GLN A 504 15.83 -14.50 21.70
CA GLN A 504 17.21 -14.49 22.18
C GLN A 504 17.87 -15.81 21.83
N GLY A 505 19.16 -15.79 21.51
CA GLY A 505 19.89 -16.99 21.16
C GLY A 505 21.25 -16.73 20.55
N SER A 506 21.84 -17.79 20.00
CA SER A 506 23.08 -17.66 19.25
C SER A 506 22.85 -16.93 17.93
N PRO A 507 23.83 -16.16 17.41
CA PRO A 507 23.70 -15.52 16.10
C PRO A 507 23.32 -16.48 14.97
N THR A 508 23.77 -17.74 15.05
CA THR A 508 23.43 -18.78 14.06
C THR A 508 21.94 -19.11 14.10
N THR A 509 21.39 -19.36 15.29
CA THR A 509 19.97 -19.66 15.45
C THR A 509 19.09 -18.47 15.08
N ILE A 510 19.49 -17.26 15.50
CA ILE A 510 18.76 -16.03 15.13
C ILE A 510 18.80 -15.79 13.62
N THR A 511 19.89 -16.16 12.93
CA THR A 511 19.95 -16.11 11.46
C THR A 511 18.90 -17.00 10.81
N GLU A 512 18.74 -18.24 11.28
CA GLU A 512 17.71 -19.16 10.74
C GLU A 512 16.29 -18.66 11.05
N ILE A 513 16.05 -18.10 12.23
CA ILE A 513 14.73 -17.60 12.64
C ILE A 513 14.36 -16.31 11.90
N THR A 514 15.32 -15.44 11.57
CA THR A 514 15.03 -14.15 10.93
C THR A 514 15.13 -14.20 9.41
N GLY A 515 15.86 -15.19 8.87
CA GLY A 515 16.29 -15.19 7.48
C GLY A 515 17.24 -14.02 7.15
N ILE A 516 17.89 -13.45 8.18
CA ILE A 516 18.88 -12.38 8.05
C ILE A 516 20.15 -12.83 8.76
N TYR A 517 21.27 -12.88 8.02
CA TYR A 517 22.57 -13.23 8.58
C TYR A 517 22.97 -12.26 9.69
N GLN A 518 23.29 -12.83 10.84
CA GLN A 518 23.79 -12.12 12.00
C GLN A 518 25.31 -12.22 12.05
N GLN A 519 25.99 -11.16 12.48
CA GLN A 519 27.45 -11.19 12.67
C GLN A 519 27.83 -12.31 13.66
N ASN A 520 28.97 -12.96 13.42
CA ASN A 520 29.45 -14.12 14.19
C ASN A 520 28.57 -15.38 14.11
N ALA A 521 27.55 -15.40 13.24
CA ALA A 521 26.84 -16.63 12.91
C ALA A 521 27.75 -17.57 12.09
N LYS A 522 27.53 -18.87 12.21
CA LYS A 522 28.23 -19.86 11.41
C LYS A 522 27.96 -19.60 9.93
N TYR A 523 29.02 -19.59 9.14
CA TYR A 523 28.92 -19.51 7.69
C TYR A 523 28.38 -20.81 7.09
N LYS A 524 27.64 -20.71 6.00
CA LYS A 524 27.28 -21.83 5.13
C LYS A 524 28.19 -21.75 3.89
N GLU A 525 29.24 -22.56 3.85
CA GLU A 525 30.21 -22.54 2.74
C GLU A 525 29.51 -22.79 1.40
N ALA A 526 29.74 -21.90 0.42
CA ALA A 526 29.18 -22.03 -0.91
C ALA A 526 30.02 -23.00 -1.75
N PRO A 527 29.41 -24.05 -2.37
CA PRO A 527 30.13 -24.99 -3.24
C PRO A 527 30.82 -24.35 -4.45
N GLN A 528 30.27 -23.24 -4.93
CA GLN A 528 30.83 -22.43 -6.01
C GLN A 528 30.67 -20.94 -5.67
N HIS A 529 31.24 -20.08 -6.51
CA HIS A 529 31.16 -18.64 -6.33
C HIS A 529 29.70 -18.15 -6.16
N PRO A 530 29.36 -17.41 -5.09
CA PRO A 530 27.97 -17.05 -4.78
C PRO A 530 27.23 -16.30 -5.90
N PHE A 531 27.93 -15.47 -6.68
CA PHE A 531 27.36 -14.75 -7.83
C PHE A 531 26.98 -15.63 -9.04
N LYS A 532 27.27 -16.93 -9.01
CA LYS A 532 26.80 -17.88 -10.03
C LYS A 532 25.40 -18.42 -9.78
N TYR A 533 24.86 -18.20 -8.59
CA TYR A 533 23.54 -18.71 -8.20
C TYR A 533 22.44 -17.74 -8.62
N HIS A 534 21.29 -18.29 -9.00
CA HIS A 534 20.07 -17.53 -9.15
C HIS A 534 19.48 -17.19 -7.77
N TRP A 535 18.56 -16.23 -7.74
CA TRP A 535 18.02 -15.69 -6.50
C TRP A 535 17.40 -16.74 -5.56
N GLU A 536 16.76 -17.77 -6.12
CA GLU A 536 16.13 -18.87 -5.37
C GLU A 536 17.15 -19.73 -4.62
N ASP A 537 18.32 -20.02 -5.23
CA ASP A 537 19.35 -20.89 -4.67
C ASP A 537 20.21 -20.24 -3.58
N ILE A 538 20.18 -18.92 -3.52
CA ILE A 538 20.92 -18.16 -2.51
C ILE A 538 20.18 -18.25 -1.18
N GLN A 539 20.90 -18.45 -0.09
CA GLN A 539 20.33 -18.47 1.26
C GLN A 539 21.11 -17.56 2.22
N PRO A 540 20.44 -16.93 3.19
CA PRO A 540 21.12 -16.21 4.27
C PRO A 540 22.21 -17.08 4.92
N GLY A 541 23.39 -16.48 5.10
CA GLY A 541 24.58 -17.15 5.60
C GLY A 541 25.43 -17.90 4.56
N MET A 542 24.95 -18.05 3.30
CA MET A 542 25.77 -18.57 2.20
C MET A 542 27.00 -17.68 2.02
N SER A 543 28.19 -18.26 2.09
CA SER A 543 29.42 -17.51 2.25
C SER A 543 30.58 -18.08 1.43
N MET A 544 31.49 -17.19 1.01
CA MET A 544 32.74 -17.54 0.34
C MET A 544 33.89 -16.71 0.91
N LYS A 545 35.04 -17.35 1.15
CA LYS A 545 36.31 -16.67 1.46
C LYS A 545 37.11 -16.46 0.17
N THR A 546 37.52 -15.22 -0.10
CA THR A 546 38.31 -14.89 -1.28
C THR A 546 39.78 -15.29 -1.11
N HIS A 547 40.53 -15.20 -2.21
CA HIS A 547 41.99 -15.13 -2.15
C HIS A 547 42.45 -13.78 -1.54
N ARG A 548 43.76 -13.63 -1.35
CA ARG A 548 44.36 -12.49 -0.64
C ARG A 548 44.89 -11.42 -1.60
N ARG A 549 44.95 -10.17 -1.15
CA ARG A 549 45.63 -9.07 -1.85
C ARG A 549 46.45 -8.24 -0.86
N THR A 550 47.72 -8.02 -1.18
CA THR A 550 48.63 -7.13 -0.44
C THR A 550 48.54 -5.72 -1.03
N PHE A 551 48.46 -4.71 -0.17
CA PHE A 551 48.47 -3.31 -0.59
C PHE A 551 49.89 -2.78 -0.63
N THR A 552 50.25 -2.05 -1.68
CA THR A 552 51.56 -1.42 -1.81
C THR A 552 51.44 0.10 -1.75
N ASP A 553 52.55 0.79 -1.47
CA ASP A 553 52.60 2.26 -1.58
C ASP A 553 52.17 2.75 -2.98
N THR A 554 52.52 1.98 -4.01
CA THR A 554 52.13 2.30 -5.40
C THR A 554 50.62 2.19 -5.59
N ASP A 555 49.95 1.20 -4.99
CA ASP A 555 48.49 1.12 -5.03
C ASP A 555 47.84 2.34 -4.37
N ILE A 556 48.33 2.76 -3.20
CA ILE A 556 47.80 3.90 -2.45
C ILE A 556 47.96 5.19 -3.27
N ILE A 557 49.16 5.43 -3.82
CA ILE A 557 49.44 6.61 -4.65
C ILE A 557 48.64 6.58 -5.96
N ASN A 558 48.53 5.43 -6.63
CA ASN A 558 47.75 5.31 -7.86
C ASN A 558 46.28 5.56 -7.60
N PHE A 559 45.75 5.07 -6.48
CA PHE A 559 44.36 5.33 -6.09
C PHE A 559 44.13 6.81 -5.77
N ALA A 560 45.06 7.47 -5.06
CA ALA A 560 45.02 8.92 -4.85
C ALA A 560 44.98 9.67 -6.19
N ASN A 561 45.85 9.32 -7.14
CA ASN A 561 45.91 9.96 -8.45
C ASN A 561 44.64 9.74 -9.29
N VAL A 562 44.05 8.53 -9.28
CA VAL A 562 42.86 8.24 -10.09
C VAL A 562 41.59 8.81 -9.49
N THR A 563 41.49 8.86 -8.17
CA THR A 563 40.31 9.39 -7.47
C THR A 563 40.40 10.88 -7.17
N TRP A 564 41.61 11.44 -7.27
CA TRP A 564 41.95 12.78 -6.83
C TRP A 564 41.82 13.01 -5.32
N ASP A 565 41.66 11.95 -4.53
CA ASP A 565 41.73 12.02 -3.08
C ASP A 565 43.20 12.07 -2.67
N HIS A 566 43.71 13.28 -2.44
CA HIS A 566 45.06 13.49 -1.93
C HIS A 566 45.08 13.80 -0.43
N PHE A 567 44.11 13.31 0.34
CA PHE A 567 44.07 13.51 1.79
C PHE A 567 45.39 13.09 2.45
N TYR A 568 45.90 13.94 3.35
CA TYR A 568 47.27 13.89 3.85
C TYR A 568 47.66 12.54 4.46
N ALA A 569 46.72 11.85 5.11
CA ALA A 569 46.98 10.53 5.71
C ALA A 569 47.42 9.46 4.69
N HIS A 570 47.06 9.64 3.41
CA HIS A 570 47.39 8.73 2.31
C HIS A 570 48.59 9.19 1.49
N THR A 571 48.84 10.50 1.42
CA THR A 571 49.78 11.09 0.46
C THR A 571 51.01 11.75 1.11
N ASP A 572 50.88 12.27 2.33
CA ASP A 572 51.92 13.03 3.03
C ASP A 572 52.26 12.43 4.41
N ILE A 573 53.32 11.63 4.45
CA ILE A 573 53.84 10.99 5.67
C ILE A 573 54.46 11.99 6.66
N THR A 574 54.73 13.23 6.25
CA THR A 574 55.32 14.25 7.13
C THR A 574 54.26 15.01 7.93
N SER A 575 52.99 14.83 7.60
CA SER A 575 51.85 15.51 8.22
C SER A 575 51.00 14.60 9.12
N LEU A 576 51.58 13.49 9.62
CA LEU A 576 50.86 12.54 10.48
C LEU A 576 50.88 12.91 11.98
N ASP A 577 51.71 13.87 12.38
CA ASP A 577 51.82 14.35 13.76
C ASP A 577 50.46 14.87 14.28
N GLY A 578 50.02 14.34 15.42
CA GLY A 578 48.71 14.68 16.02
C GLY A 578 47.51 13.96 15.38
N SER A 579 47.73 13.09 14.40
CA SER A 579 46.70 12.21 13.85
C SER A 579 46.68 10.83 14.55
N ILE A 580 45.66 10.02 14.24
CA ILE A 580 45.55 8.62 14.71
C ILE A 580 46.37 7.64 13.85
N PHE A 581 47.03 8.11 12.80
CA PHE A 581 47.75 7.28 11.83
C PHE A 581 49.24 7.35 12.08
N GLU A 582 49.89 6.18 12.10
CA GLU A 582 51.32 6.07 12.38
C GLU A 582 52.17 6.05 11.10
N GLN A 583 51.55 5.67 9.97
CA GLN A 583 52.19 5.49 8.67
C GLN A 583 51.21 5.87 7.56
N ARG A 584 51.70 5.85 6.30
CA ARG A 584 50.86 6.03 5.11
C ARG A 584 49.75 4.98 5.10
N THR A 585 48.52 5.42 5.26
CA THR A 585 47.35 4.54 5.34
C THR A 585 46.69 4.40 3.97
N ALA A 586 46.10 3.25 3.69
CA ALA A 586 45.30 3.02 2.50
C ALA A 586 43.98 3.81 2.54
N HIS A 587 43.51 4.29 1.39
CA HIS A 587 42.19 4.93 1.31
C HIS A 587 41.10 3.94 1.70
N GLY A 588 40.13 4.35 2.51
CA GLY A 588 38.95 3.53 2.79
C GLY A 588 38.24 3.08 1.50
N TYR A 589 38.09 3.99 0.54
CA TYR A 589 37.51 3.67 -0.76
C TYR A 589 38.37 2.72 -1.60
N PHE A 590 39.70 2.77 -1.44
CA PHE A 590 40.60 1.78 -2.05
C PHE A 590 40.37 0.39 -1.44
N ILE A 591 40.22 0.29 -0.12
CA ILE A 591 39.93 -0.97 0.57
C ILE A 591 38.64 -1.61 0.00
N ILE A 592 37.57 -0.84 -0.15
CA ILE A 592 36.30 -1.34 -0.71
C ILE A 592 36.45 -1.70 -2.20
N SER A 593 37.16 -0.90 -2.98
CA SER A 593 37.40 -1.17 -4.41
C SER A 593 38.23 -2.46 -4.59
N ALA A 594 39.28 -2.62 -3.77
CA ALA A 594 40.09 -3.82 -3.74
C ALA A 594 39.29 -5.04 -3.28
N ALA A 595 38.44 -4.90 -2.27
CA ALA A 595 37.53 -5.95 -1.82
C ALA A 595 36.58 -6.39 -2.94
N ALA A 596 35.95 -5.45 -3.65
CA ALA A 596 35.09 -5.77 -4.81
C ALA A 596 35.86 -6.52 -5.89
N GLY A 597 37.10 -6.11 -6.20
CA GLY A 597 37.98 -6.86 -7.11
C GLY A 597 38.27 -8.30 -6.69
N LEU A 598 38.16 -8.63 -5.40
CA LEU A 598 38.37 -9.98 -4.88
C LEU A 598 37.11 -10.87 -4.91
N PHE A 599 35.92 -10.29 -4.68
CA PHE A 599 34.68 -11.07 -4.53
C PHE A 599 33.73 -11.00 -5.73
N VAL A 600 33.94 -10.11 -6.70
CA VAL A 600 33.08 -10.02 -7.88
C VAL A 600 33.46 -11.10 -8.88
N TYR A 601 32.44 -11.82 -9.38
CA TYR A 601 32.63 -12.82 -10.42
C TYR A 601 32.78 -12.14 -11.80
N PRO A 602 33.84 -12.44 -12.58
CA PRO A 602 34.13 -11.70 -13.82
C PRO A 602 33.30 -12.14 -15.03
N ASN A 603 32.72 -13.35 -15.05
CA ASN A 603 31.98 -13.85 -16.21
C ASN A 603 30.48 -13.55 -16.09
N LYS A 604 29.78 -13.53 -17.23
CA LYS A 604 28.31 -13.41 -17.28
C LYS A 604 27.65 -14.49 -16.42
N GLY A 605 26.68 -14.08 -15.61
CA GLY A 605 25.93 -14.95 -14.71
C GLY A 605 24.61 -14.31 -14.28
N PRO A 606 23.94 -14.85 -13.25
CA PRO A 606 22.63 -14.35 -12.80
C PRO A 606 22.68 -12.95 -12.17
N VAL A 607 23.84 -12.49 -11.71
CA VAL A 607 24.02 -11.12 -11.23
C VAL A 607 23.88 -10.14 -12.38
N SER A 608 22.85 -9.30 -12.33
CA SER A 608 22.59 -8.28 -13.36
C SER A 608 23.31 -6.97 -13.05
N ALA A 609 23.31 -6.54 -11.78
CA ALA A 609 23.94 -5.29 -11.38
C ALA A 609 24.32 -5.28 -9.91
N ASN A 610 25.52 -4.78 -9.60
CA ASN A 610 25.88 -4.30 -8.26
C ASN A 610 25.64 -2.80 -8.24
N TYR A 611 24.52 -2.36 -7.70
CA TYR A 611 24.03 -0.99 -7.90
C TYR A 611 24.07 -0.13 -6.64
N GLY A 612 24.35 -0.71 -5.47
CA GLY A 612 24.34 0.03 -4.21
C GLY A 612 25.25 -0.53 -3.14
N LEU A 613 25.58 0.34 -2.18
CA LEU A 613 26.32 0.04 -0.95
C LEU A 613 25.55 0.63 0.23
N GLU A 614 25.34 -0.19 1.25
CA GLU A 614 24.75 0.16 2.54
C GLU A 614 25.77 -0.12 3.67
N GLU A 615 25.66 0.57 4.80
CA GLU A 615 26.41 0.27 6.03
C GLU A 615 27.92 0.02 5.81
N CYS A 616 28.66 1.01 5.30
CA CYS A 616 30.10 0.92 5.17
C CYS A 616 30.80 1.46 6.42
N ARG A 617 31.71 0.70 7.01
CA ARG A 617 32.52 1.12 8.18
C ARG A 617 33.96 0.64 8.04
N PHE A 618 34.89 1.53 8.38
CA PHE A 618 36.32 1.24 8.52
C PHE A 618 36.63 1.22 10.01
N LEU A 619 36.96 0.05 10.52
CA LEU A 619 37.18 -0.18 11.95
C LEU A 619 38.62 0.12 12.34
N ARG A 620 39.56 -0.17 11.44
CA ARG A 620 41.00 -0.01 11.65
C ARG A 620 41.66 0.48 10.36
N PRO A 621 42.71 1.31 10.46
CA PRO A 621 43.52 1.64 9.30
C PRO A 621 44.23 0.39 8.78
N LEU A 622 44.43 0.35 7.47
CA LEU A 622 45.34 -0.58 6.80
C LEU A 622 46.48 0.24 6.23
N TYR A 623 47.70 -0.23 6.38
CA TYR A 623 48.91 0.44 5.92
C TYR A 623 49.48 -0.25 4.68
N HIS A 624 50.53 0.33 4.12
CA HIS A 624 51.27 -0.35 3.07
C HIS A 624 51.83 -1.69 3.59
N ASN A 625 51.92 -2.68 2.69
CA ASN A 625 52.26 -4.08 2.94
C ASN A 625 51.25 -4.90 3.77
N ASP A 626 50.16 -4.30 4.24
CA ASP A 626 49.07 -5.09 4.81
C ASP A 626 48.41 -5.94 3.73
N THR A 627 47.99 -7.14 4.13
CA THR A 627 47.35 -8.10 3.24
C THR A 627 45.93 -8.35 3.69
N ILE A 628 44.96 -8.22 2.80
CA ILE A 628 43.56 -8.46 3.11
C ILE A 628 43.02 -9.73 2.47
N TYR A 629 41.95 -10.27 3.03
CA TYR A 629 41.00 -11.12 2.31
C TYR A 629 39.56 -10.68 2.63
N VAL A 630 38.61 -11.11 1.82
CA VAL A 630 37.19 -10.81 2.02
C VAL A 630 36.42 -12.09 2.31
N ARG A 631 35.47 -12.01 3.23
CA ARG A 631 34.40 -12.99 3.41
C ARG A 631 33.11 -12.38 2.89
N LEU A 632 32.61 -12.89 1.77
CA LEU A 632 31.35 -12.43 1.17
C LEU A 632 30.24 -13.37 1.61
N THR A 633 29.24 -12.85 2.34
CA THR A 633 28.15 -13.64 2.90
C THR A 633 26.79 -13.07 2.50
N CYS A 634 25.84 -13.90 2.07
CA CYS A 634 24.47 -13.45 1.82
C CYS A 634 23.84 -13.00 3.14
N LYS A 635 23.59 -11.69 3.29
CA LYS A 635 22.95 -11.10 4.47
C LYS A 635 21.46 -11.36 4.46
N GLN A 636 20.80 -10.97 3.37
CA GLN A 636 19.35 -10.98 3.26
C GLN A 636 18.95 -11.02 1.79
N LYS A 637 17.84 -11.67 1.49
CA LYS A 637 17.16 -11.57 0.19
C LYS A 637 15.93 -10.68 0.32
N VAL A 638 15.75 -9.78 -0.64
CA VAL A 638 14.58 -8.92 -0.77
C VAL A 638 13.95 -9.18 -2.12
N ASP A 639 12.67 -9.49 -2.12
CA ASP A 639 11.94 -9.74 -3.34
C ASP A 639 11.64 -8.43 -4.08
N ARG A 640 11.61 -8.46 -5.42
CA ARG A 640 11.36 -7.31 -6.27
C ARG A 640 10.38 -7.70 -7.38
N ASP A 641 9.36 -6.87 -7.55
CA ASP A 641 8.50 -6.93 -8.73
C ASP A 641 9.14 -6.11 -9.86
N VAL A 642 9.12 -6.66 -11.07
CA VAL A 642 9.62 -6.02 -12.29
C VAL A 642 8.43 -5.77 -13.22
N ALA A 643 8.26 -4.52 -13.64
CA ALA A 643 7.20 -4.11 -14.55
C ALA A 643 7.74 -3.51 -15.87
N SER A 644 9.06 -3.35 -15.98
CA SER A 644 9.81 -2.94 -17.16
C SER A 644 10.21 -4.15 -18.01
N ALA A 645 10.77 -3.87 -19.20
CA ALA A 645 11.45 -4.84 -20.06
C ALA A 645 12.76 -5.34 -19.42
N GLU A 646 12.64 -6.07 -18.32
CA GLU A 646 13.73 -6.62 -17.51
C GLU A 646 13.37 -8.03 -17.06
N HIS A 647 14.34 -8.93 -17.00
CA HIS A 647 14.12 -10.26 -16.44
C HIS A 647 13.70 -10.18 -14.97
N PRO A 648 12.77 -11.04 -14.52
CA PRO A 648 12.44 -11.20 -13.11
C PRO A 648 13.71 -11.34 -12.28
N SER A 649 13.84 -10.47 -11.29
CA SER A 649 15.02 -10.39 -10.43
C SER A 649 14.61 -10.08 -9.00
N GLY A 650 15.46 -10.45 -8.05
CA GLY A 650 15.37 -10.03 -6.66
C GLY A 650 16.66 -9.34 -6.23
N ILE A 651 16.62 -8.68 -5.08
CA ILE A 651 17.80 -8.06 -4.48
C ILE A 651 18.41 -9.04 -3.49
N VAL A 652 19.72 -9.21 -3.54
CA VAL A 652 20.51 -9.90 -2.52
C VAL A 652 21.44 -8.88 -1.89
N LYS A 653 21.29 -8.73 -0.57
CA LYS A 653 22.21 -7.95 0.25
C LYS A 653 23.38 -8.86 0.63
N TRP A 654 24.58 -8.56 0.17
CA TRP A 654 25.79 -9.28 0.51
C TRP A 654 26.58 -8.52 1.57
N TYR A 655 26.82 -9.14 2.71
CA TYR A 655 27.72 -8.62 3.73
C TYR A 655 29.15 -9.01 3.38
N ALA A 656 29.94 -8.02 2.98
CA ALA A 656 31.36 -8.16 2.68
C ALA A 656 32.17 -7.77 3.92
N GLU A 657 32.77 -8.75 4.57
CA GLU A 657 33.67 -8.54 5.70
C GLU A 657 35.11 -8.59 5.22
N ILE A 658 35.86 -7.52 5.46
CA ILE A 658 37.27 -7.40 5.10
C ILE A 658 38.09 -7.69 6.36
N PHE A 659 39.01 -8.63 6.23
CA PHE A 659 39.92 -9.05 7.29
C PHE A 659 41.36 -8.77 6.90
N ASP A 660 42.17 -8.39 7.88
CA ASP A 660 43.62 -8.50 7.77
C ASP A 660 44.00 -9.99 7.79
N ALA A 661 44.71 -10.43 6.76
CA ALA A 661 45.10 -11.82 6.55
C ALA A 661 46.16 -12.31 7.54
N ASN A 662 46.87 -11.40 8.21
CA ASN A 662 47.91 -11.73 9.20
C ASN A 662 47.33 -11.92 10.60
N THR A 663 46.39 -11.06 11.00
CA THR A 663 45.80 -11.05 12.35
C THR A 663 44.44 -11.77 12.42
N ASP A 664 43.79 -12.00 11.27
CA ASP A 664 42.40 -12.46 11.16
C ASP A 664 41.38 -11.52 11.83
N GLU A 665 41.76 -10.26 12.04
CA GLU A 665 40.90 -9.23 12.61
C GLU A 665 40.10 -8.51 11.52
N LYS A 666 38.82 -8.23 11.80
CA LYS A 666 37.95 -7.49 10.89
C LYS A 666 38.37 -6.02 10.85
N VAL A 667 38.71 -5.51 9.67
CA VAL A 667 39.22 -4.15 9.47
C VAL A 667 38.20 -3.22 8.81
N ALA A 668 37.32 -3.77 7.98
CA ALA A 668 36.22 -3.04 7.38
C ALA A 668 35.06 -3.97 7.04
N PHE A 669 33.87 -3.41 6.83
CA PHE A 669 32.77 -4.14 6.23
C PHE A 669 31.86 -3.21 5.42
N ALA A 670 31.13 -3.80 4.49
CA ALA A 670 30.06 -3.12 3.75
C ALA A 670 28.94 -4.11 3.39
N THR A 671 27.73 -3.61 3.20
CA THR A 671 26.63 -4.37 2.61
C THR A 671 26.46 -3.97 1.15
N VAL A 672 26.73 -4.88 0.22
CA VAL A 672 26.57 -4.67 -1.22
C VAL A 672 25.16 -5.07 -1.64
N LEU A 673 24.49 -4.20 -2.39
CA LEU A 673 23.17 -4.46 -2.98
C LEU A 673 23.34 -4.96 -4.41
N THR A 674 22.95 -6.21 -4.62
CA THR A 674 23.09 -6.90 -5.90
C THR A 674 21.73 -7.30 -6.43
N MET A 675 21.43 -6.92 -7.67
CA MET A 675 20.28 -7.43 -8.41
C MET A 675 20.64 -8.78 -9.03
N VAL A 676 19.88 -9.82 -8.68
CA VAL A 676 20.12 -11.21 -9.11
C VAL A 676 18.87 -11.72 -9.83
N GLN A 677 19.05 -12.27 -11.02
CA GLN A 677 17.96 -12.87 -11.80
C GLN A 677 17.36 -14.06 -11.05
N LYS A 678 16.03 -14.16 -11.13
CA LYS A 678 15.27 -15.32 -10.69
C LYS A 678 15.38 -16.42 -11.72
N LYS A 679 15.29 -17.67 -11.26
CA LYS A 679 15.19 -18.82 -12.14
C LYS A 679 13.95 -18.75 -13.02
N GLN A 680 14.12 -19.18 -14.25
CA GLN A 680 13.06 -19.35 -15.21
C GLN A 680 12.72 -20.85 -15.25
N GLU A 681 11.69 -21.27 -14.52
CA GLU A 681 11.26 -22.69 -14.43
C GLU A 681 9.90 -22.94 -15.11
N VAL A 682 9.23 -21.88 -15.59
CA VAL A 682 7.82 -21.91 -16.05
C VAL A 682 7.65 -22.31 -17.52
N LEU A 683 8.60 -21.88 -18.34
CA LEU A 683 8.65 -22.07 -19.79
C LEU A 683 9.82 -23.00 -20.09
N THR A 684 9.57 -24.06 -20.84
CA THR A 684 10.64 -24.94 -21.32
C THR A 684 11.49 -24.19 -22.33
N GLU A 685 12.80 -24.34 -22.24
CA GLU A 685 13.72 -23.73 -23.20
C GLU A 685 13.54 -24.41 -24.58
N MET A 686 13.31 -23.62 -25.62
CA MET A 686 12.98 -24.10 -26.96
C MET A 686 14.25 -24.25 -27.79
N THR A 687 15.11 -25.20 -27.40
CA THR A 687 16.27 -25.60 -28.21
C THR A 687 15.81 -26.28 -29.50
N GLU A 688 16.71 -26.34 -30.50
CA GLU A 688 16.42 -27.03 -31.75
C GLU A 688 16.00 -28.49 -31.53
N ASP A 689 16.71 -29.21 -30.66
CA ASP A 689 16.37 -30.58 -30.27
C ASP A 689 14.98 -30.68 -29.63
N LYS A 690 14.66 -29.80 -28.66
CA LYS A 690 13.35 -29.85 -27.98
C LYS A 690 12.20 -29.53 -28.93
N ILE A 691 12.39 -28.57 -29.84
CA ILE A 691 11.40 -28.27 -30.88
C ILE A 691 11.19 -29.49 -31.78
N ASN A 692 12.28 -30.13 -32.23
CA ASN A 692 12.21 -31.33 -33.06
C ASN A 692 11.50 -32.49 -32.35
N ASP A 693 11.77 -32.71 -31.06
CA ASP A 693 11.10 -33.72 -30.24
C ASP A 693 9.59 -33.47 -30.16
N CYS A 694 9.17 -32.22 -29.89
CA CYS A 694 7.75 -31.85 -29.84
C CYS A 694 7.08 -32.05 -31.22
N LEU A 695 7.74 -31.67 -32.31
CA LEU A 695 7.22 -31.86 -33.66
C LEU A 695 7.10 -33.34 -34.04
N TYR A 696 8.06 -34.18 -33.63
CA TYR A 696 8.01 -35.62 -33.87
C TYR A 696 6.88 -36.31 -33.09
N ALA A 697 6.58 -35.82 -31.88
CA ALA A 697 5.49 -36.32 -31.05
C ALA A 697 4.09 -35.85 -31.49
N LEU A 698 4.00 -34.80 -32.31
CA LEU A 698 2.73 -34.22 -32.77
C LEU A 698 2.05 -35.14 -33.81
N LYS A 699 0.85 -35.62 -33.48
CA LYS A 699 0.02 -36.46 -34.36
C LYS A 699 -1.05 -35.63 -35.07
N GLU A 700 -1.41 -36.02 -36.29
CA GLU A 700 -2.42 -35.33 -37.11
C GLU A 700 -3.82 -35.32 -36.48
N ASP A 701 -4.16 -36.37 -35.74
CA ASP A 701 -5.44 -36.53 -35.03
C ASP A 701 -5.44 -35.97 -33.59
N ALA A 702 -4.34 -35.34 -33.17
CA ALA A 702 -4.22 -34.77 -31.84
C ALA A 702 -5.25 -33.64 -31.63
N LYS A 703 -5.92 -33.66 -30.49
CA LYS A 703 -6.90 -32.64 -30.11
C LYS A 703 -6.25 -31.62 -29.18
N PRO A 704 -6.48 -30.32 -29.39
CA PRO A 704 -5.96 -29.31 -28.48
C PRO A 704 -6.71 -29.38 -27.14
N GLU A 705 -6.00 -29.14 -26.05
CA GLU A 705 -6.57 -29.00 -24.71
C GLU A 705 -7.42 -27.71 -24.58
N TRP A 706 -7.12 -26.68 -25.36
CA TRP A 706 -7.90 -25.44 -25.47
C TRP A 706 -7.82 -24.83 -26.86
N GLY A 707 -8.77 -23.96 -27.22
CA GLY A 707 -8.84 -23.37 -28.57
C GLY A 707 -9.35 -24.36 -29.63
N ILE A 708 -9.29 -23.94 -30.90
CA ILE A 708 -9.92 -24.65 -32.03
C ILE A 708 -8.95 -25.14 -33.11
N MET A 709 -7.66 -24.77 -33.02
CA MET A 709 -6.66 -25.13 -34.04
C MET A 709 -6.45 -26.64 -34.11
N THR A 710 -6.41 -27.19 -35.32
CA THR A 710 -5.87 -28.54 -35.53
C THR A 710 -4.32 -28.49 -35.48
N PRO A 711 -3.63 -29.64 -35.37
CA PRO A 711 -2.17 -29.69 -35.42
C PRO A 711 -1.58 -28.92 -36.60
N GLN A 712 -2.14 -29.07 -37.80
CA GLN A 712 -1.66 -28.38 -39.00
C GLN A 712 -1.91 -26.86 -38.93
N HIS A 713 -3.08 -26.41 -38.48
CA HIS A 713 -3.34 -24.97 -38.31
C HIS A 713 -2.37 -24.33 -37.31
N MET A 714 -2.01 -25.04 -36.23
CA MET A 714 -1.04 -24.55 -35.25
C MET A 714 0.36 -24.39 -35.87
N ILE A 715 0.82 -25.36 -36.65
CA ILE A 715 2.13 -25.28 -37.35
C ILE A 715 2.14 -24.18 -38.40
N GLU A 716 1.09 -24.05 -39.21
CA GLU A 716 0.97 -22.99 -40.22
C GLU A 716 0.88 -21.59 -39.58
N HIS A 717 0.22 -21.46 -38.43
CA HIS A 717 0.20 -20.24 -37.63
C HIS A 717 1.59 -19.86 -37.14
N LEU A 718 2.36 -20.81 -36.62
CA LEU A 718 3.73 -20.56 -36.18
C LEU A 718 4.69 -20.25 -37.35
N GLU A 719 4.50 -20.88 -38.52
CA GLU A 719 5.24 -20.53 -39.73
C GLU A 719 4.96 -19.06 -40.13
N TYR A 720 3.70 -18.64 -40.06
CA TYR A 720 3.31 -17.26 -40.36
C TYR A 720 3.99 -16.26 -39.40
N THR A 721 4.09 -16.57 -38.11
CA THR A 721 4.80 -15.68 -37.17
C THR A 721 6.30 -15.59 -37.45
N TYR A 722 6.94 -16.66 -37.94
CA TYR A 722 8.34 -16.56 -38.40
C TYR A 722 8.51 -15.74 -39.70
N LYS A 723 7.54 -15.72 -40.61
CA LYS A 723 7.58 -14.81 -41.78
C LYS A 723 7.57 -13.34 -41.33
N ILE A 724 6.81 -13.01 -40.30
CA ILE A 724 6.84 -11.69 -39.69
C ILE A 724 8.20 -11.44 -39.03
N ALA A 725 8.68 -12.35 -38.20
CA ALA A 725 9.94 -12.21 -37.45
C ALA A 725 11.21 -12.21 -38.32
N SER A 726 11.13 -12.68 -39.57
CA SER A 726 12.23 -12.66 -40.55
C SER A 726 12.17 -11.45 -41.49
N GLY A 727 11.18 -10.56 -41.32
CA GLY A 727 11.00 -9.38 -42.15
C GLY A 727 10.31 -9.63 -43.51
N GLU A 728 9.94 -10.87 -43.83
CA GLU A 728 9.20 -11.19 -45.07
C GLU A 728 7.81 -10.52 -45.09
N ILE A 729 7.20 -10.33 -43.91
CA ILE A 729 5.92 -9.63 -43.74
C ILE A 729 6.11 -8.50 -42.74
N GLN A 730 6.01 -7.25 -43.20
CA GLN A 730 6.16 -6.03 -42.37
C GLN A 730 5.15 -4.92 -42.72
N ASP A 731 4.38 -5.09 -43.79
CA ASP A 731 3.35 -4.14 -44.24
C ASP A 731 2.03 -4.37 -43.48
N PHE A 732 2.03 -4.03 -42.19
CA PHE A 732 0.85 -4.05 -41.33
C PHE A 732 0.96 -3.03 -40.18
N GLU A 733 -0.18 -2.73 -39.56
CA GLU A 733 -0.24 -1.91 -38.35
C GLU A 733 -0.19 -2.77 -37.08
N ILE A 734 0.44 -2.25 -36.04
CA ILE A 734 0.46 -2.87 -34.70
C ILE A 734 -0.97 -2.79 -34.14
N ALA A 735 -1.57 -3.94 -33.83
CA ALA A 735 -2.95 -4.03 -33.39
C ALA A 735 -3.14 -3.60 -31.92
N THR A 736 -2.09 -3.64 -31.12
CA THR A 736 -2.15 -3.24 -29.70
C THR A 736 -2.17 -1.71 -29.59
N PRO A 737 -3.15 -1.12 -28.86
CA PRO A 737 -3.21 0.33 -28.66
C PRO A 737 -1.97 0.87 -27.95
N SER A 738 -1.48 2.03 -28.39
CA SER A 738 -0.28 2.69 -27.83
C SER A 738 -0.36 2.92 -26.31
N THR A 739 -1.56 3.08 -25.75
CA THR A 739 -1.77 3.28 -24.30
C THR A 739 -1.45 2.07 -23.43
N ILE A 740 -1.37 0.87 -24.01
CA ILE A 740 -1.03 -0.37 -23.30
C ILE A 740 0.15 -1.12 -23.92
N LEU A 741 0.71 -0.61 -25.01
CA LEU A 741 1.75 -1.29 -25.78
C LEU A 741 2.95 -1.64 -24.91
N ASP A 742 3.51 -0.70 -24.15
CA ASP A 742 4.64 -0.96 -23.25
C ASP A 742 4.36 -2.09 -22.27
N LYS A 743 3.15 -2.17 -21.73
CA LYS A 743 2.78 -3.24 -20.79
C LYS A 743 2.74 -4.61 -21.48
N VAL A 744 2.20 -4.65 -22.70
CA VAL A 744 2.12 -5.87 -23.50
C VAL A 744 3.54 -6.28 -23.93
N HIS A 745 4.35 -5.35 -24.42
CA HIS A 745 5.76 -5.53 -24.75
C HIS A 745 6.56 -6.10 -23.56
N ASN A 746 6.48 -5.45 -22.40
CA ASN A 746 7.19 -5.88 -21.18
C ASN A 746 6.77 -7.28 -20.72
N SER A 747 5.58 -7.75 -21.09
CA SER A 747 5.15 -9.12 -20.77
C SER A 747 6.00 -10.20 -21.45
N LEU A 748 6.78 -9.88 -22.49
CA LEU A 748 7.77 -10.79 -23.08
C LEU A 748 8.88 -11.16 -22.10
N TRP A 749 9.22 -10.24 -21.19
CA TRP A 749 10.35 -10.38 -20.28
C TRP A 749 10.00 -11.16 -19.01
N ASN A 750 8.73 -11.20 -18.60
CA ASN A 750 8.30 -11.94 -17.43
C ASN A 750 8.25 -13.45 -17.70
N TYR A 751 8.14 -14.27 -16.64
CA TYR A 751 8.04 -15.72 -16.76
C TYR A 751 6.59 -16.24 -16.79
N ASP A 752 5.61 -15.36 -16.99
CA ASP A 752 4.20 -15.75 -17.06
C ASP A 752 3.90 -16.41 -18.41
N LYS A 753 3.06 -17.45 -18.37
CA LYS A 753 2.52 -18.09 -19.58
C LYS A 753 1.58 -17.15 -20.31
N PHE A 754 1.44 -17.33 -21.62
CA PHE A 754 0.41 -16.64 -22.38
C PHE A 754 -1.00 -17.05 -21.92
N PRO A 755 -1.96 -16.12 -21.86
CA PRO A 755 -3.32 -16.41 -21.48
C PRO A 755 -3.97 -17.38 -22.48
N LYS A 756 -4.66 -18.40 -21.95
CA LYS A 756 -5.44 -19.36 -22.75
C LYS A 756 -6.65 -18.67 -23.38
N ASN A 757 -7.02 -19.12 -24.57
CA ASN A 757 -8.17 -18.60 -25.34
C ASN A 757 -8.12 -17.08 -25.61
N SER A 758 -6.90 -16.53 -25.76
CA SER A 758 -6.71 -15.16 -26.19
C SER A 758 -7.03 -14.99 -27.67
N GLN A 759 -7.64 -13.86 -28.04
CA GLN A 759 -8.00 -13.56 -29.42
C GLN A 759 -6.80 -12.97 -30.16
N PHE A 760 -6.43 -13.56 -31.29
CA PHE A 760 -5.41 -13.00 -32.16
C PHE A 760 -6.02 -11.87 -33.00
N PRO A 761 -5.44 -10.65 -33.05
CA PRO A 761 -6.13 -9.46 -33.58
C PRO A 761 -6.56 -9.51 -35.06
N GLN A 762 -5.99 -10.42 -35.86
CA GLN A 762 -6.26 -10.54 -37.30
C GLN A 762 -7.07 -11.79 -37.69
N LEU A 763 -7.46 -12.64 -36.72
CA LEU A 763 -8.26 -13.84 -37.00
C LEU A 763 -9.73 -13.60 -36.64
N GLU A 764 -10.63 -13.98 -37.55
CA GLU A 764 -12.07 -14.00 -37.26
C GLU A 764 -12.40 -14.94 -36.11
N LYS A 765 -13.38 -14.56 -35.29
CA LYS A 765 -13.70 -15.24 -34.04
C LYS A 765 -14.24 -16.63 -34.31
N GLU A 766 -13.63 -17.64 -33.68
CA GLU A 766 -14.08 -19.05 -33.70
C GLU A 766 -14.08 -19.70 -35.10
N THR A 767 -13.33 -19.13 -36.04
CA THR A 767 -13.16 -19.65 -37.40
C THR A 767 -11.70 -20.01 -37.68
N LEU A 768 -11.48 -21.14 -38.33
CA LEU A 768 -10.16 -21.53 -38.84
C LEU A 768 -9.99 -21.01 -40.27
N GLU A 769 -8.83 -20.42 -40.57
CA GLU A 769 -8.45 -20.11 -41.95
C GLU A 769 -8.29 -21.40 -42.76
N PRO A 770 -8.50 -21.37 -44.10
CA PRO A 770 -8.14 -22.50 -44.94
C PRO A 770 -6.66 -22.87 -44.81
N LEU A 771 -6.39 -24.18 -44.67
CA LEU A 771 -5.03 -24.72 -44.65
C LEU A 771 -4.27 -24.35 -45.93
N LYS A 772 -3.02 -23.90 -45.78
CA LYS A 772 -2.13 -23.44 -46.85
C LYS A 772 -1.32 -24.59 -47.44
N HIS A 773 -1.05 -25.64 -46.66
CA HIS A 773 -0.29 -26.80 -47.09
C HIS A 773 -1.18 -28.03 -47.28
N PRO A 774 -0.75 -29.01 -48.11
CA PRO A 774 -1.55 -30.21 -48.39
C PRO A 774 -1.69 -31.15 -47.19
N ASP A 775 -0.71 -31.18 -46.29
CA ASP A 775 -0.68 -32.09 -45.14
C ASP A 775 0.22 -31.56 -44.00
N LEU A 776 0.10 -32.17 -42.82
CA LEU A 776 0.88 -31.80 -41.63
C LEU A 776 2.39 -31.97 -41.82
N VAL A 777 2.83 -32.99 -42.56
CA VAL A 777 4.27 -33.25 -42.79
C VAL A 777 4.90 -32.11 -43.58
N THR A 778 4.24 -31.70 -44.67
CA THR A 778 4.63 -30.57 -45.50
C THR A 778 4.62 -29.27 -44.69
N ALA A 779 3.61 -29.07 -43.83
CA ALA A 779 3.55 -27.90 -42.95
C ALA A 779 4.73 -27.86 -41.97
N ILE A 780 5.12 -28.99 -41.37
CA ILE A 780 6.27 -29.09 -40.46
C ILE A 780 7.58 -28.75 -41.19
N ASP A 781 7.78 -29.26 -42.41
CA ASP A 781 8.98 -28.96 -43.20
C ASP A 781 9.07 -27.47 -43.55
N LYS A 782 7.95 -26.84 -43.91
CA LYS A 782 7.88 -25.39 -44.18
C LYS A 782 8.11 -24.55 -42.94
N PHE A 783 7.56 -24.96 -41.79
CA PHE A 783 7.82 -24.33 -40.50
C PHE A 783 9.32 -24.34 -40.15
N LYS A 784 10.00 -25.50 -40.30
CA LYS A 784 11.44 -25.63 -40.02
C LYS A 784 12.27 -24.73 -40.93
N ALA A 785 12.01 -24.78 -42.24
CA ALA A 785 12.71 -23.94 -43.21
C ALA A 785 12.50 -22.43 -42.94
N GLN A 786 11.30 -22.04 -42.49
CA GLN A 786 11.02 -20.64 -42.17
C GLN A 786 11.71 -20.19 -40.87
N ARG A 787 11.80 -21.07 -39.87
CA ARG A 787 12.56 -20.80 -38.65
C ARG A 787 14.05 -20.58 -38.94
N GLU A 788 14.65 -21.38 -39.83
CA GLU A 788 16.05 -21.20 -40.26
C GLU A 788 16.28 -19.81 -40.87
N LYS A 789 15.37 -19.34 -41.74
CA LYS A 789 15.46 -17.98 -42.29
C LYS A 789 15.38 -16.89 -41.22
N TYR A 790 14.50 -17.05 -40.23
CA TYR A 790 14.41 -16.12 -39.09
C TYR A 790 15.74 -16.06 -38.31
N LEU A 791 16.37 -17.21 -38.06
CA LEU A 791 17.67 -17.27 -37.38
C LEU A 791 18.79 -16.65 -38.22
N GLU A 792 18.83 -16.91 -39.53
CA GLU A 792 19.83 -16.33 -40.44
C GLU A 792 19.64 -14.81 -40.59
N PHE A 793 18.40 -14.31 -40.66
CA PHE A 793 18.10 -12.88 -40.73
C PHE A 793 18.75 -12.10 -39.57
N PHE A 794 18.56 -12.55 -38.32
CA PHE A 794 19.15 -11.90 -37.14
C PHE A 794 20.64 -12.22 -36.93
N LYS A 795 21.21 -13.13 -37.71
CA LYS A 795 22.65 -13.34 -37.79
C LYS A 795 23.29 -12.35 -38.76
N GLU A 796 22.65 -12.07 -39.88
CA GLU A 796 23.06 -11.05 -40.85
C GLU A 796 22.78 -9.62 -40.36
N ASN A 797 21.70 -9.42 -39.59
CA ASN A 797 21.22 -8.11 -39.12
C ASN A 797 21.04 -8.09 -37.58
N PRO A 798 22.13 -8.06 -36.79
CA PRO A 798 22.05 -8.20 -35.34
C PRO A 798 21.33 -7.06 -34.60
N GLU A 799 21.34 -5.86 -35.18
CA GLU A 799 20.72 -4.64 -34.62
C GLU A 799 19.35 -4.32 -35.25
N ALA A 800 18.77 -5.23 -36.04
CA ALA A 800 17.46 -5.00 -36.64
C ALA A 800 16.33 -5.02 -35.59
N GLU A 801 15.37 -4.12 -35.78
CA GLU A 801 14.10 -4.09 -35.06
C GLU A 801 12.96 -4.25 -36.08
N LEU A 802 12.09 -5.23 -35.85
CA LEU A 802 11.00 -5.58 -36.77
C LEU A 802 9.65 -5.47 -36.08
N LYS A 803 8.62 -5.07 -36.82
CA LYS A 803 7.26 -5.01 -36.30
C LYS A 803 6.74 -6.39 -35.95
N ASN A 804 6.04 -6.47 -34.83
CA ASN A 804 5.19 -7.56 -34.40
C ASN A 804 3.76 -7.03 -34.21
N LEU A 805 2.76 -7.83 -34.57
CA LEU A 805 1.34 -7.42 -34.52
C LEU A 805 0.87 -7.01 -33.12
N VAL A 806 1.39 -7.64 -32.07
CA VAL A 806 0.87 -7.51 -30.70
C VAL A 806 1.85 -6.78 -29.81
N PHE A 807 3.14 -7.08 -29.95
CA PHE A 807 4.16 -6.65 -29.00
C PHE A 807 4.91 -5.38 -29.42
N GLY A 808 4.63 -4.80 -30.59
CA GLY A 808 5.33 -3.60 -31.06
C GLY A 808 6.55 -3.97 -31.90
N GLU A 809 7.60 -3.14 -31.87
CA GLU A 809 8.86 -3.42 -32.57
C GLU A 809 9.76 -4.27 -31.68
N LEU A 810 10.28 -5.38 -32.21
CA LEU A 810 11.08 -6.34 -31.47
C LEU A 810 12.48 -6.45 -32.05
N ASN A 811 13.49 -6.39 -31.18
CA ASN A 811 14.86 -6.74 -31.54
C ASN A 811 15.06 -8.27 -31.54
N LYS A 812 16.28 -8.71 -31.85
CA LYS A 812 16.69 -10.13 -31.85
C LYS A 812 16.35 -10.85 -30.55
N TYR A 813 16.65 -10.25 -29.40
CA TYR A 813 16.48 -10.90 -28.11
C TYR A 813 15.01 -11.02 -27.74
N GLU A 814 14.23 -9.97 -28.00
CA GLU A 814 12.79 -9.96 -27.74
C GLU A 814 12.03 -10.91 -28.66
N SER A 815 12.47 -11.04 -29.91
CA SER A 815 11.96 -12.05 -30.85
C SER A 815 12.20 -13.47 -30.33
N TYR A 816 13.37 -13.73 -29.75
CA TYR A 816 13.65 -14.99 -29.06
C TYR A 816 12.77 -15.22 -27.81
N LEU A 817 12.53 -14.18 -26.99
CA LEU A 817 11.62 -14.28 -25.84
C LEU A 817 10.19 -14.61 -26.28
N LEU A 818 9.73 -13.97 -27.36
CA LEU A 818 8.44 -14.25 -27.98
C LEU A 818 8.38 -15.68 -28.51
N GLU A 819 9.38 -16.13 -29.29
CA GLU A 819 9.48 -17.50 -29.81
C GLU A 819 9.32 -18.52 -28.68
N ARG A 820 10.09 -18.37 -27.60
CA ARG A 820 10.01 -19.27 -26.44
C ARG A 820 8.60 -19.32 -25.85
N LYS A 821 7.98 -18.16 -25.59
CA LYS A 821 6.62 -18.12 -25.02
C LYS A 821 5.57 -18.67 -25.97
N HIS A 822 5.69 -18.35 -27.25
CA HIS A 822 4.72 -18.70 -28.27
C HIS A 822 4.72 -20.21 -28.55
N LEU A 823 5.90 -20.81 -28.69
CA LEU A 823 6.05 -22.25 -28.82
C LEU A 823 5.61 -23.00 -27.56
N ASN A 824 5.96 -22.51 -26.36
CA ASN A 824 5.48 -23.12 -25.11
C ASN A 824 3.94 -23.13 -25.06
N HIS A 825 3.31 -22.01 -25.42
CA HIS A 825 1.84 -21.93 -25.42
C HIS A 825 1.21 -22.99 -26.34
N HIS A 826 1.69 -23.11 -27.58
CA HIS A 826 1.10 -24.05 -28.54
C HIS A 826 1.51 -25.50 -28.30
N PHE A 827 2.73 -25.79 -27.85
CA PHE A 827 3.10 -27.17 -27.52
C PHE A 827 2.39 -27.66 -26.25
N GLU A 828 2.17 -26.79 -25.25
CA GLU A 828 1.32 -27.12 -24.10
C GLU A 828 -0.13 -27.32 -24.54
N GLN A 829 -0.63 -26.55 -25.52
CA GLN A 829 -1.98 -26.71 -26.09
C GLN A 829 -2.23 -28.13 -26.61
N PHE A 830 -1.20 -28.86 -27.03
CA PHE A 830 -1.30 -30.24 -27.52
C PHE A 830 -0.64 -31.27 -26.60
N GLY A 831 -0.30 -30.90 -25.36
CA GLY A 831 0.28 -31.82 -24.37
C GLY A 831 1.68 -32.34 -24.74
N LEU A 832 2.50 -31.52 -25.43
CA LEU A 832 3.81 -31.94 -25.98
C LEU A 832 5.03 -31.54 -25.13
N LEU A 833 4.84 -30.76 -24.06
CA LEU A 833 5.94 -30.20 -23.27
C LEU A 833 6.48 -31.12 -22.18
#